data_AF-A0A1X0NYY7-F1
#
_entry.id   AF-A0A1X0NYY7-F1
#
_cell.length_a   1.000
_cell.length_b   1.000
_cell.length_c   1.000
_cell.angle_alpha   90.00
_cell.angle_beta   90.00
_cell.angle_gamma   90.00
#
_symmetry.space_group_name_H-M   'P 1'
#
loop_
_entity.id
_entity.type
_entity.pdbx_description
1 polymer ?
#
loop_
_entity_poly.entity_id
_entity_poly.type
_entity_poly.pdbx_seq_one_letter_code
_entity_poly.pdbx_strand_id
1 'polypeptide(L)'
;MRDQRAQSRRPWRPIKRRWKLRLLRGRKVFILAILLLLQLVCFLAYTWHSRTVPYGREGPVVDSEGQRIVFPGETEPRHSDDITVITSLQTYTHAELEKKYANMDFVYTFVNGTEPNHAYRRSVLRKCSETIKRLEEEYYENGTFTQPFCSGVNMLPRAKTNADILRIVHGTVAKSSSTRDRERDELRYSIRSVEQHMRWHTGRLMLVSPGHNPYWVHRPNNFMLSACISNNKEELRGRHNRITTIHQDAIMPYGLRLTVDSHTIEMQLFRLRNMTPIHVFLNDDYFINRDVKVADLLNEYGGTYVRTERGMLQKAIRADNGSSWIGGVWHTNLFNVVELDVNAHNHLPSNLTDRWKDAGYDAEQKIPVPGTEAYIHTARRYKPEILPQKASAKRPRFFATHAPFVYCTRMFEYLNTRYEREIAYNTLHNRGRRANDLFTPFVYNAFIMARPWQSSPRFLPYLNAVKMSREQGKELPSPLKLALDNNDACAPATLLRRPASEAAFAKFVDDIERNKKSIQDLKERNPLFFNINDGFSAPNSTSQLQDFLANLFFQPVRVERSTESNIQEDYEEVYKSLMELPIVIFASYSEAFCPLVRSLQLALPDHEGMILLVRDTQLDKEGESDDLAAVRKRVNHRVMSAVPVTQCTYNSKVQQITLGEWRTLGEEVLDAIDSLKANKDISVPLPGDYIGGSDVRVAAISIDARTRHPLDTIQAVSHAIQVPGQTIALEDFVPFPLSEGGESFLLLSLEDANRKVVHWVHGASETDLLLTFPLPVPAYEDLEAKVKWSA
;
A
#
# COMPACT_ATOMS: atom_id res chain seq x y z
N MET A 1 24.43 109.91 -29.54
CA MET A 1 23.45 109.56 -30.58
C MET A 1 24.23 108.91 -31.73
N ARG A 2 24.04 107.68 -32.17
CA ARG A 2 22.97 106.68 -32.02
C ARG A 2 23.56 105.27 -32.24
N ASP A 3 22.90 104.30 -31.61
CA ASP A 3 22.58 102.91 -32.03
C ASP A 3 23.69 101.97 -32.55
N GLN A 4 24.05 100.92 -31.81
CA GLN A 4 23.33 99.65 -31.56
C GLN A 4 23.45 98.58 -32.66
N ARG A 5 24.18 97.53 -32.25
CA ARG A 5 23.89 96.08 -32.38
C ARG A 5 24.40 95.31 -33.60
N ALA A 6 25.50 94.63 -33.31
CA ALA A 6 26.09 93.50 -34.00
C ALA A 6 25.16 92.26 -34.09
N GLN A 7 25.14 91.69 -35.30
CA GLN A 7 25.43 90.30 -35.63
C GLN A 7 25.28 89.22 -34.53
N SER A 8 24.40 88.25 -34.78
CA SER A 8 24.86 86.85 -34.93
C SER A 8 23.80 86.01 -35.64
N ARG A 9 24.19 85.39 -36.75
CA ARG A 9 23.47 84.30 -37.40
C ARG A 9 23.77 83.01 -36.62
N ARG A 10 22.74 82.34 -36.07
CA ARG A 10 22.79 80.90 -35.71
C ARG A 10 21.46 80.22 -36.05
N PRO A 11 21.47 78.93 -36.44
CA PRO A 11 20.40 78.32 -37.23
C PRO A 11 19.28 77.76 -36.35
N TRP A 12 18.04 77.98 -36.76
CA TRP A 12 16.79 77.50 -36.14
C TRP A 12 16.54 75.97 -36.27
N ARG A 13 17.59 75.15 -36.34
CA ARG A 13 17.47 73.67 -36.43
C ARG A 13 17.47 72.86 -35.11
N PRO A 14 17.82 73.37 -33.89
CA PRO A 14 17.79 72.53 -32.68
C PRO A 14 16.42 72.45 -31.98
N ILE A 15 15.52 73.41 -32.20
CA ILE A 15 14.21 73.43 -31.50
C ILE A 15 13.22 72.47 -32.16
N LYS A 16 13.15 72.43 -33.50
CA LYS A 16 12.33 71.43 -34.22
C LYS A 16 12.83 69.99 -33.99
N ARG A 17 14.14 69.77 -33.77
CA ARG A 17 14.69 68.44 -33.47
C ARG A 17 14.49 68.02 -32.01
N ARG A 18 14.57 68.95 -31.03
CA ARG A 18 14.19 68.69 -29.62
C ARG A 18 12.69 68.49 -29.43
N TRP A 19 11.84 69.20 -30.18
CA TRP A 19 10.40 68.94 -30.20
C TRP A 19 10.07 67.65 -30.94
N LYS A 20 10.71 67.31 -32.07
CA LYS A 20 10.56 65.98 -32.69
C LYS A 20 11.07 64.85 -31.80
N LEU A 21 12.16 65.03 -31.04
CA LEU A 21 12.64 64.00 -30.09
C LEU A 21 11.80 63.89 -28.82
N ARG A 22 11.14 64.98 -28.36
CA ARG A 22 10.14 64.93 -27.28
C ARG A 22 8.79 64.40 -27.76
N LEU A 23 8.38 64.66 -29.00
CA LEU A 23 7.21 64.04 -29.63
C LEU A 23 7.49 62.61 -30.07
N LEU A 24 8.73 62.22 -30.39
CA LEU A 24 9.12 60.84 -30.68
C LEU A 24 9.40 60.06 -29.40
N ARG A 25 9.90 60.67 -28.31
CA ARG A 25 9.88 60.07 -26.97
C ARG A 25 8.46 59.98 -26.44
N GLY A 26 7.65 61.02 -26.63
CA GLY A 26 6.22 61.01 -26.31
C GLY A 26 5.49 59.94 -27.11
N ARG A 27 5.72 59.84 -28.42
CA ARG A 27 5.18 58.76 -29.27
C ARG A 27 5.75 57.40 -28.93
N LYS A 28 7.04 57.25 -28.61
CA LYS A 28 7.61 55.96 -28.20
C LYS A 28 7.13 55.55 -26.82
N VAL A 29 7.02 56.46 -25.87
CA VAL A 29 6.44 56.22 -24.53
C VAL A 29 4.94 55.97 -24.63
N PHE A 30 4.25 56.65 -25.53
CA PHE A 30 2.82 56.43 -25.81
C PHE A 30 2.60 55.12 -26.55
N ILE A 31 3.47 54.74 -27.50
CA ILE A 31 3.46 53.43 -28.15
C ILE A 31 3.88 52.34 -27.17
N LEU A 32 4.86 52.56 -26.29
CA LEU A 32 5.24 51.61 -25.25
C LEU A 32 4.15 51.48 -24.19
N ALA A 33 3.47 52.58 -23.84
CA ALA A 33 2.33 52.58 -22.95
C ALA A 33 1.14 51.91 -23.63
N ILE A 34 0.88 52.14 -24.91
CA ILE A 34 -0.15 51.43 -25.68
C ILE A 34 0.22 49.96 -25.80
N LEU A 35 1.48 49.60 -26.04
CA LEU A 35 1.93 48.22 -26.14
C LEU A 35 1.88 47.53 -24.77
N LEU A 36 2.25 48.20 -23.68
CA LEU A 36 2.08 47.70 -22.32
C LEU A 36 0.62 47.64 -21.92
N LEU A 37 -0.23 48.55 -22.40
CA LEU A 37 -1.66 48.54 -22.19
C LEU A 37 -2.30 47.47 -23.07
N LEU A 38 -1.79 47.18 -24.27
CA LEU A 38 -2.16 46.05 -25.11
C LEU A 38 -1.63 44.76 -24.53
N GLN A 39 -0.47 44.74 -23.90
CA GLN A 39 0.08 43.57 -23.24
C GLN A 39 -0.65 43.32 -21.92
N LEU A 40 -1.06 44.38 -21.22
CA LEU A 40 -1.92 44.33 -20.04
C LEU A 40 -3.35 43.99 -20.42
N VAL A 41 -3.89 44.50 -21.53
CA VAL A 41 -5.23 44.17 -22.05
C VAL A 41 -5.21 42.79 -22.68
N CYS A 42 -4.14 42.34 -23.34
CA CYS A 42 -3.96 40.97 -23.79
C CYS A 42 -3.64 40.04 -22.63
N PHE A 43 -2.99 40.49 -21.55
CA PHE A 43 -2.80 39.71 -20.34
C PHE A 43 -4.08 39.66 -19.52
N LEU A 44 -4.84 40.75 -19.45
CA LEU A 44 -6.16 40.82 -18.82
C LEU A 44 -7.19 40.10 -19.66
N ALA A 45 -7.10 40.14 -20.99
CA ALA A 45 -7.94 39.39 -21.92
C ALA A 45 -7.47 37.95 -22.03
N TYR A 46 -6.20 37.62 -21.86
CA TYR A 46 -5.71 36.24 -21.75
C TYR A 46 -6.00 35.67 -20.37
N THR A 47 -5.94 36.46 -19.30
CA THR A 47 -6.36 36.01 -17.97
C THR A 47 -7.87 35.99 -17.85
N TRP A 48 -8.60 36.91 -18.49
CA TRP A 48 -10.05 36.86 -18.65
C TRP A 48 -10.40 35.69 -19.55
N HIS A 49 -9.83 35.53 -20.74
CA HIS A 49 -10.04 34.39 -21.63
C HIS A 49 -9.58 33.08 -21.00
N SER A 50 -8.50 33.01 -20.23
CA SER A 50 -8.16 31.79 -19.46
C SER A 50 -9.08 31.59 -18.25
N ARG A 51 -9.75 32.65 -17.78
CA ARG A 51 -10.84 32.60 -16.77
C ARG A 51 -12.22 32.36 -17.40
N THR A 52 -12.40 32.54 -18.72
CA THR A 52 -13.69 32.48 -19.44
C THR A 52 -13.72 31.49 -20.60
N VAL A 53 -12.60 30.89 -20.98
CA VAL A 53 -12.56 29.56 -21.62
C VAL A 53 -13.09 28.62 -20.53
N PRO A 54 -14.18 27.89 -20.80
CA PRO A 54 -15.04 27.36 -19.75
C PRO A 54 -14.47 26.09 -19.14
N TYR A 55 -13.47 26.26 -18.28
CA TYR A 55 -13.32 25.41 -17.10
C TYR A 55 -13.44 26.36 -15.90
N GLY A 56 -14.68 26.69 -15.54
CA GLY A 56 -14.95 27.53 -14.37
C GLY A 56 -14.41 26.87 -13.08
N ARG A 57 -14.50 27.56 -11.93
CA ARG A 57 -14.33 26.90 -10.61
C ARG A 57 -15.20 25.65 -10.46
N GLU A 58 -16.27 25.63 -11.25
CA GLU A 58 -16.96 24.46 -11.71
C GLU A 58 -16.52 24.25 -13.16
N GLY A 59 -15.76 23.19 -13.48
CA GLY A 59 -15.46 22.79 -14.86
C GLY A 59 -16.73 22.70 -15.74
N PRO A 60 -16.63 22.47 -17.05
CA PRO A 60 -17.65 22.83 -18.05
C PRO A 60 -19.04 22.46 -17.53
N VAL A 61 -19.87 23.48 -17.31
CA VAL A 61 -21.17 23.35 -16.69
C VAL A 61 -22.11 22.88 -17.77
N VAL A 62 -22.29 21.56 -17.85
CA VAL A 62 -23.32 20.86 -18.63
C VAL A 62 -23.16 21.03 -20.15
N ASP A 63 -23.42 19.98 -20.93
CA ASP A 63 -23.84 20.22 -22.30
C ASP A 63 -25.25 20.84 -22.28
N SER A 64 -25.75 21.30 -23.42
CA SER A 64 -27.09 21.91 -23.54
C SER A 64 -28.26 20.98 -23.14
N GLU A 65 -27.99 19.73 -22.73
CA GLU A 65 -28.98 18.68 -22.49
C GLU A 65 -29.00 18.15 -21.05
N GLY A 66 -28.24 18.74 -20.10
CA GLY A 66 -28.31 18.26 -18.71
C GLY A 66 -27.43 17.05 -18.42
N GLN A 67 -26.56 16.61 -19.34
CA GLN A 67 -25.88 15.33 -19.21
C GLN A 67 -24.57 15.35 -18.40
N ARG A 68 -24.24 14.14 -17.92
CA ARG A 68 -23.06 13.77 -17.13
C ARG A 68 -21.79 14.31 -17.79
N ILE A 69 -20.96 15.06 -17.05
CA ILE A 69 -19.63 15.46 -17.54
C ILE A 69 -18.71 14.24 -17.42
N VAL A 70 -18.68 13.46 -18.49
CA VAL A 70 -17.85 12.27 -18.64
C VAL A 70 -16.65 12.64 -19.50
N PHE A 71 -15.43 12.53 -18.95
CA PHE A 71 -14.22 12.66 -19.77
C PHE A 71 -13.65 11.26 -19.99
N PRO A 72 -13.60 10.75 -21.23
CA PRO A 72 -12.82 9.54 -21.50
C PRO A 72 -11.34 9.85 -21.29
N GLY A 73 -10.59 8.86 -20.80
CA GLY A 73 -9.14 8.92 -20.78
C GLY A 73 -8.56 9.05 -22.19
N GLU A 74 -7.43 9.74 -22.31
CA GLU A 74 -6.66 9.75 -23.56
C GLU A 74 -6.15 8.31 -23.80
N THR A 75 -6.48 7.69 -24.94
CA THR A 75 -5.95 6.37 -25.37
C THR A 75 -4.90 6.47 -26.45
N GLU A 76 -4.94 7.56 -27.21
CA GLU A 76 -3.96 7.87 -28.24
C GLU A 76 -2.88 8.79 -27.65
N PRO A 77 -1.59 8.52 -27.92
CA PRO A 77 -0.56 9.50 -27.66
C PRO A 77 -0.90 10.76 -28.47
N ARG A 78 -1.02 11.92 -27.82
CA ARG A 78 -1.02 13.20 -28.55
C ARG A 78 0.16 13.21 -29.50
N HIS A 79 -0.09 13.59 -30.76
CA HIS A 79 0.90 13.66 -31.83
C HIS A 79 2.25 14.16 -31.30
N SER A 80 3.12 13.22 -31.00
CA SER A 80 4.55 13.45 -30.90
C SER A 80 5.07 12.79 -32.15
N ASP A 81 5.73 13.52 -33.02
CA ASP A 81 6.36 13.02 -34.24
C ASP A 81 7.51 12.01 -33.93
N ASP A 82 7.54 11.47 -32.71
CA ASP A 82 8.69 10.93 -32.02
C ASP A 82 8.53 9.48 -31.53
N ILE A 83 7.31 9.03 -31.23
CA ILE A 83 7.01 7.64 -30.84
C ILE A 83 5.74 7.18 -31.56
N THR A 84 5.73 5.93 -32.03
CA THR A 84 4.55 5.34 -32.68
C THR A 84 4.05 4.18 -31.83
N VAL A 85 2.97 4.42 -31.10
CA VAL A 85 2.25 3.39 -30.32
C VAL A 85 0.89 3.19 -30.96
N ILE A 86 0.56 1.95 -31.29
CA ILE A 86 -0.73 1.55 -31.85
C ILE A 86 -1.47 0.77 -30.76
N THR A 87 -2.61 1.27 -30.32
CA THR A 87 -3.43 0.62 -29.29
C THR A 87 -4.60 -0.12 -29.92
N SER A 88 -5.03 -1.20 -29.27
CA SER A 88 -6.24 -1.95 -29.60
C SER A 88 -7.15 -2.02 -28.38
N LEU A 89 -8.45 -1.95 -28.63
CA LEU A 89 -9.50 -1.92 -27.62
C LEU A 89 -10.50 -3.03 -27.88
N GLN A 90 -11.05 -3.57 -26.80
CA GLN A 90 -12.18 -4.49 -26.84
C GLN A 90 -13.31 -3.87 -26.03
N THR A 91 -14.53 -3.95 -26.56
CA THR A 91 -15.74 -3.59 -25.84
C THR A 91 -16.38 -4.85 -25.24
N TYR A 92 -17.00 -4.67 -24.07
CA TYR A 92 -17.64 -5.72 -23.31
C TYR A 92 -19.08 -5.30 -22.97
N THR A 93 -19.99 -6.25 -23.04
CA THR A 93 -21.31 -6.14 -22.42
C THR A 93 -21.19 -6.23 -20.89
N HIS A 94 -22.23 -5.82 -20.17
CA HIS A 94 -22.23 -5.91 -18.70
C HIS A 94 -22.03 -7.35 -18.19
N ALA A 95 -22.62 -8.33 -18.88
CA ALA A 95 -22.47 -9.74 -18.51
C ALA A 95 -21.04 -10.26 -18.74
N GLU A 96 -20.39 -9.80 -19.81
CA GLU A 96 -18.98 -10.13 -20.07
C GLU A 96 -18.04 -9.47 -19.05
N LEU A 97 -18.31 -8.22 -18.65
CA LEU A 97 -17.58 -7.55 -17.57
C LEU A 97 -17.72 -8.31 -16.25
N GLU A 98 -18.94 -8.69 -15.88
CA GLU A 98 -19.17 -9.48 -14.67
C GLU A 98 -18.43 -10.81 -14.74
N LYS A 99 -18.57 -11.57 -15.82
CA LYS A 99 -17.85 -12.84 -15.99
C LYS A 99 -16.33 -12.66 -15.92
N LYS A 100 -15.80 -11.58 -16.49
CA LYS A 100 -14.36 -11.32 -16.54
C LYS A 100 -13.79 -10.85 -15.20
N TYR A 101 -14.57 -10.10 -14.42
CA TYR A 101 -14.07 -9.40 -13.24
C TYR A 101 -14.79 -9.76 -11.93
N ALA A 102 -15.70 -10.74 -11.92
CA ALA A 102 -16.37 -11.18 -10.70
C ALA A 102 -15.39 -11.63 -9.61
N ASN A 103 -14.21 -12.13 -9.99
CA ASN A 103 -13.16 -12.59 -9.07
C ASN A 103 -12.11 -11.50 -8.74
N MET A 104 -12.34 -10.23 -9.10
CA MET A 104 -11.39 -9.15 -8.81
C MET A 104 -11.12 -9.02 -7.31
N ASP A 105 -9.90 -8.70 -6.90
CA ASP A 105 -9.57 -8.55 -5.49
C ASP A 105 -10.16 -7.28 -4.89
N PHE A 106 -10.73 -7.39 -3.69
CA PHE A 106 -11.13 -6.24 -2.87
C PHE A 106 -10.13 -6.08 -1.73
N VAL A 107 -9.47 -4.94 -1.70
CA VAL A 107 -8.34 -4.65 -0.80
C VAL A 107 -8.70 -3.47 0.09
N TYR A 108 -8.71 -3.72 1.38
CA TYR A 108 -8.79 -2.70 2.40
C TYR A 108 -7.39 -2.31 2.87
N THR A 109 -7.19 -1.02 3.14
CA THR A 109 -6.13 -0.61 4.09
C THR A 109 -6.75 -0.19 5.40
N PHE A 110 -6.25 -0.75 6.49
CA PHE A 110 -6.59 -0.32 7.84
C PHE A 110 -5.32 0.02 8.58
N VAL A 111 -4.90 1.27 8.40
CA VAL A 111 -3.66 1.83 8.99
C VAL A 111 -3.94 2.66 10.24
N ASN A 112 -5.22 2.80 10.59
CA ASN A 112 -5.68 3.41 11.83
C ASN A 112 -5.94 2.29 12.85
N GLY A 113 -5.94 2.60 14.14
CA GLY A 113 -6.42 1.69 15.18
C GLY A 113 -5.48 1.54 16.37
N THR A 114 -5.88 0.67 17.29
CA THR A 114 -5.33 0.54 18.65
C THR A 114 -4.45 -0.70 18.85
N GLU A 115 -4.05 -1.39 17.78
CA GLU A 115 -3.16 -2.54 17.89
C GLU A 115 -1.84 -2.14 18.57
N PRO A 116 -1.38 -2.88 19.61
CA PRO A 116 -0.22 -2.49 20.42
C PRO A 116 1.10 -2.34 19.66
N ASN A 117 1.43 -3.26 18.75
CA ASN A 117 2.66 -3.21 17.95
C ASN A 117 2.69 -1.96 17.05
N HIS A 118 1.57 -1.63 16.41
CA HIS A 118 1.39 -0.45 15.60
C HIS A 118 1.49 0.83 16.44
N ALA A 119 0.83 0.88 17.59
CA ALA A 119 0.92 2.02 18.51
C ALA A 119 2.35 2.22 19.04
N TYR A 120 3.08 1.13 19.27
CA TYR A 120 4.50 1.16 19.60
C TYR A 120 5.32 1.74 18.44
N ARG A 121 5.18 1.23 17.21
CA ARG A 121 5.86 1.75 16.00
C ARG A 121 5.62 3.25 15.79
N ARG A 122 4.38 3.72 15.98
CA ARG A 122 4.05 5.16 15.91
C ARG A 122 4.70 5.97 17.03
N SER A 123 4.72 5.44 18.25
CA SER A 123 5.39 6.08 19.39
C SER A 123 6.89 6.20 19.16
N VAL A 124 7.52 5.15 18.63
CA VAL A 124 8.93 5.14 18.22
C VAL A 124 9.18 6.19 17.14
N LEU A 125 8.39 6.22 16.06
CA LEU A 125 8.53 7.23 15.01
C LEU A 125 8.40 8.65 15.56
N ARG A 126 7.43 8.91 16.44
CA ARG A 126 7.22 10.22 17.04
C ARG A 126 8.40 10.67 17.90
N LYS A 127 9.03 9.76 18.64
CA LYS A 127 10.09 10.10 19.61
C LYS A 127 11.50 10.00 19.03
N CYS A 128 11.72 9.10 18.07
CA CYS A 128 13.06 8.62 17.70
C CYS A 128 13.34 8.56 16.20
N SER A 129 12.41 9.02 15.33
CA SER A 129 12.58 8.94 13.87
C SER A 129 13.92 9.47 13.37
N GLU A 130 14.38 10.64 13.83
CA GLU A 130 15.65 11.22 13.36
C GLU A 130 16.87 10.43 13.81
N THR A 131 16.87 9.93 15.05
CA THR A 131 17.94 9.07 15.57
C THR A 131 18.00 7.76 14.80
N ILE A 132 16.86 7.12 14.54
CA ILE A 132 16.76 5.87 13.79
C ILE A 132 17.31 6.06 12.38
N LYS A 133 16.83 7.09 11.65
CA LYS A 133 17.30 7.38 10.28
C LYS A 133 18.80 7.60 10.21
N ARG A 134 19.36 8.34 11.18
CA ARG A 134 20.79 8.62 11.26
C ARG A 134 21.60 7.34 11.49
N LEU A 135 21.16 6.47 12.40
CA LEU A 135 21.87 5.22 12.71
C LEU A 135 21.79 4.20 11.57
N GLU A 136 20.63 4.09 10.93
CA GLU A 136 20.49 3.25 9.73
C GLU A 136 21.31 3.78 8.56
N GLU A 137 21.51 5.10 8.44
CA GLU A 137 22.46 5.68 7.47
C GLU A 137 23.91 5.37 7.85
N GLU A 138 24.31 5.60 9.11
CA GLU A 138 25.66 5.32 9.61
C GLU A 138 26.04 3.85 9.40
N TYR A 139 25.12 2.93 9.69
CA TYR A 139 25.32 1.50 9.43
C TYR A 139 25.37 1.18 7.94
N TYR A 140 24.52 1.79 7.12
CA TYR A 140 24.54 1.58 5.68
C TYR A 140 25.88 2.00 5.06
N GLU A 141 26.44 3.13 5.49
CA GLU A 141 27.72 3.65 5.03
C GLU A 141 28.90 2.83 5.60
N ASN A 142 28.91 2.55 6.90
CA ASN A 142 30.11 2.08 7.60
C ASN A 142 30.06 0.60 8.01
N GLY A 143 28.88 -0.03 8.02
CA GLY A 143 28.66 -1.39 8.53
C GLY A 143 28.65 -1.48 10.07
N THR A 144 28.77 -0.34 10.75
CA THR A 144 28.82 -0.18 12.20
C THR A 144 28.32 1.22 12.57
N PHE A 145 27.88 1.41 13.81
CA PHE A 145 27.58 2.74 14.36
C PHE A 145 28.28 2.93 15.71
N THR A 146 28.56 4.18 16.06
CA THR A 146 29.35 4.54 17.25
C THR A 146 28.54 5.34 18.29
N GLN A 147 27.38 5.86 17.89
CA GLN A 147 26.58 6.75 18.71
C GLN A 147 25.49 6.04 19.51
N PRO A 148 25.07 6.61 20.66
CA PRO A 148 24.00 6.03 21.45
C PRO A 148 22.67 6.03 20.70
N PHE A 149 21.98 4.88 20.79
CA PHE A 149 20.68 4.64 20.21
C PHE A 149 19.57 5.44 20.92
N CYS A 150 18.45 5.63 20.22
CA CYS A 150 17.17 5.62 20.93
C CYS A 150 16.93 4.17 21.39
N SER A 151 17.57 3.80 22.49
CA SER A 151 17.39 2.48 23.07
C SER A 151 16.00 2.41 23.68
N GLY A 152 15.42 1.21 23.70
CA GLY A 152 14.13 1.04 24.36
C GLY A 152 14.17 1.37 25.86
N VAL A 153 15.33 1.25 26.51
CA VAL A 153 15.56 1.71 27.89
C VAL A 153 15.31 3.21 28.05
N ASN A 154 15.81 4.02 27.11
CA ASN A 154 15.61 5.47 27.17
C ASN A 154 14.16 5.85 26.85
N MET A 155 13.52 5.10 25.97
CA MET A 155 12.12 5.34 25.59
C MET A 155 11.13 4.92 26.69
N LEU A 156 11.45 3.84 27.40
CA LEU A 156 10.64 3.20 28.43
C LEU A 156 11.49 2.94 29.70
N PRO A 157 11.98 3.99 30.39
CA PRO A 157 12.93 3.84 31.52
C PRO A 157 12.34 3.16 32.75
N ARG A 158 10.99 3.02 32.79
CA ARG A 158 10.27 2.32 33.86
C ARG A 158 10.06 0.83 33.55
N ALA A 159 10.36 0.38 32.34
CA ALA A 159 10.18 -1.01 31.95
C ALA A 159 11.35 -1.86 32.46
N LYS A 160 11.11 -2.71 33.46
CA LYS A 160 12.11 -3.65 33.99
C LYS A 160 11.89 -5.05 33.47
N THR A 161 10.63 -5.46 33.33
CA THR A 161 10.23 -6.77 32.81
C THR A 161 9.44 -6.66 31.51
N ASN A 162 9.27 -7.78 30.80
CA ASN A 162 8.43 -7.85 29.60
C ASN A 162 6.97 -7.42 29.90
N ALA A 163 6.44 -7.78 31.08
CA ALA A 163 5.13 -7.31 31.55
C ALA A 163 5.05 -5.77 31.64
N ASP A 164 6.11 -5.11 32.12
CA ASP A 164 6.13 -3.65 32.21
C ASP A 164 6.04 -2.99 30.84
N ILE A 165 6.71 -3.54 29.82
CA ILE A 165 6.66 -3.01 28.45
C ILE A 165 5.22 -3.03 27.95
N LEU A 166 4.58 -4.19 28.01
CA LEU A 166 3.20 -4.35 27.55
C LEU A 166 2.28 -3.38 28.31
N ARG A 167 2.38 -3.33 29.65
CA ARG A 167 1.59 -2.42 30.48
C ARG A 167 1.78 -0.96 30.09
N ILE A 168 3.00 -0.51 29.84
CA ILE A 168 3.28 0.88 29.45
C ILE A 168 2.76 1.17 28.04
N VAL A 169 2.95 0.25 27.09
CA VAL A 169 2.46 0.41 25.73
C VAL A 169 0.94 0.44 25.69
N HIS A 170 0.26 -0.53 26.29
CA HIS A 170 -1.21 -0.55 26.40
C HIS A 170 -1.76 0.69 27.11
N GLY A 171 -1.12 1.11 28.21
CA GLY A 171 -1.48 2.34 28.91
C GLY A 171 -1.29 3.60 28.06
N THR A 172 -0.31 3.59 27.14
CA THR A 172 -0.11 4.68 26.17
C THR A 172 -1.19 4.63 25.10
N VAL A 173 -1.46 3.47 24.50
CA VAL A 173 -2.54 3.27 23.51
C VAL A 173 -3.87 3.81 24.05
N ALA A 174 -4.23 3.44 25.28
CA ALA A 174 -5.46 3.88 25.93
C ALA A 174 -5.53 5.41 26.10
N LYS A 175 -4.39 6.08 26.34
CA LYS A 175 -4.32 7.53 26.59
C LYS A 175 -4.11 8.37 25.33
N SER A 176 -3.47 7.81 24.30
CA SER A 176 -2.97 8.57 23.14
C SER A 176 -3.64 8.21 21.82
N SER A 177 -4.72 7.42 21.82
CA SER A 177 -5.53 7.25 20.60
C SER A 177 -6.02 8.63 20.16
N SER A 178 -5.42 9.16 19.09
CA SER A 178 -5.96 10.36 18.45
C SER A 178 -7.36 10.03 17.92
N THR A 179 -8.18 11.04 17.61
CA THR A 179 -9.52 10.80 17.06
C THR A 179 -9.48 9.82 15.90
N ARG A 180 -8.45 9.95 15.05
CA ARG A 180 -8.16 9.14 13.87
C ARG A 180 -7.74 7.68 14.17
N ASP A 181 -7.24 7.39 15.37
CA ASP A 181 -6.69 6.05 15.70
C ASP A 181 -7.70 5.16 16.44
N ARG A 182 -8.94 5.62 16.60
CA ARG A 182 -9.98 4.86 17.28
C ARG A 182 -10.78 4.08 16.24
N GLU A 183 -10.87 2.77 16.44
CA GLU A 183 -11.83 1.94 15.70
C GLU A 183 -13.22 2.13 16.31
N ARG A 184 -14.21 2.53 15.51
CA ARG A 184 -15.61 2.72 15.91
C ARG A 184 -16.57 1.89 15.05
N ASP A 185 -16.10 0.74 14.62
CA ASP A 185 -16.78 -0.18 13.70
C ASP A 185 -16.94 0.33 12.26
N GLU A 186 -16.25 1.41 11.84
CA GLU A 186 -16.30 1.86 10.44
C GLU A 186 -15.89 0.74 9.48
N LEU A 187 -14.78 0.05 9.76
CA LEU A 187 -14.31 -1.09 8.96
C LEU A 187 -15.34 -2.23 8.93
N ARG A 188 -15.94 -2.57 10.07
CA ARG A 188 -16.99 -3.58 10.19
C ARG A 188 -18.16 -3.27 9.27
N TYR A 189 -18.70 -2.05 9.38
CA TYR A 189 -19.85 -1.63 8.59
C TYR A 189 -19.51 -1.37 7.11
N SER A 190 -18.28 -0.98 6.81
CA SER A 190 -17.78 -0.89 5.44
C SER A 190 -17.81 -2.26 4.77
N ILE A 191 -17.28 -3.30 5.43
CA ILE A 191 -17.29 -4.67 4.90
C ILE A 191 -18.73 -5.22 4.82
N ARG A 192 -19.59 -4.96 5.81
CA ARG A 192 -21.03 -5.27 5.70
C ARG A 192 -21.67 -4.63 4.47
N SER A 193 -21.32 -3.37 4.18
CA SER A 193 -21.85 -2.67 3.01
C SER A 193 -21.42 -3.31 1.69
N VAL A 194 -20.18 -3.85 1.62
CA VAL A 194 -19.70 -4.66 0.48
C VAL A 194 -20.55 -5.91 0.33
N GLU A 195 -20.65 -6.73 1.38
CA GLU A 195 -21.43 -7.97 1.30
C GLU A 195 -22.88 -7.67 0.93
N GLN A 196 -23.49 -6.64 1.53
CA GLN A 196 -24.89 -6.28 1.31
C GLN A 196 -25.19 -5.89 -0.14
N HIS A 197 -24.29 -5.15 -0.78
CA HIS A 197 -24.58 -4.42 -2.03
C HIS A 197 -23.74 -4.83 -3.25
N MET A 198 -22.72 -5.69 -3.10
CA MET A 198 -21.89 -6.18 -4.21
C MET A 198 -22.03 -7.70 -4.38
N ARG A 199 -23.26 -8.18 -4.50
CA ARG A 199 -23.60 -9.63 -4.53
C ARG A 199 -23.01 -10.42 -5.70
N TRP A 200 -22.57 -9.74 -6.77
CA TRP A 200 -21.94 -10.41 -7.92
C TRP A 200 -20.50 -10.85 -7.64
N HIS A 201 -19.85 -10.28 -6.62
CA HIS A 201 -18.42 -10.49 -6.32
C HIS A 201 -18.13 -11.89 -5.78
N THR A 202 -17.00 -12.45 -6.20
CA THR A 202 -16.52 -13.81 -5.87
C THR A 202 -15.02 -13.82 -5.54
N GLY A 203 -14.36 -12.67 -5.64
CA GLY A 203 -12.93 -12.54 -5.41
C GLY A 203 -12.58 -12.48 -3.92
N ARG A 204 -11.28 -12.31 -3.64
CA ARG A 204 -10.78 -12.25 -2.26
C ARG A 204 -11.15 -10.91 -1.61
N LEU A 205 -11.36 -10.96 -0.30
CA LEU A 205 -11.40 -9.78 0.57
C LEU A 205 -10.15 -9.78 1.45
N MET A 206 -9.25 -8.83 1.18
CA MET A 206 -7.97 -8.69 1.86
C MET A 206 -7.93 -7.40 2.67
N LEU A 207 -7.38 -7.47 3.88
CA LEU A 207 -7.19 -6.35 4.79
C LEU A 207 -5.70 -6.14 5.04
N VAL A 208 -5.11 -5.13 4.42
CA VAL A 208 -3.73 -4.71 4.71
C VAL A 208 -3.73 -3.84 5.96
N SER A 209 -3.13 -4.35 7.03
CA SER A 209 -3.06 -3.66 8.33
C SER A 209 -1.67 -3.80 8.95
N PRO A 210 -1.29 -2.99 9.94
CA PRO A 210 -0.04 -3.15 10.70
C PRO A 210 -0.15 -4.25 11.78
N GLY A 211 -0.93 -5.31 11.55
CA GLY A 211 -1.09 -6.45 12.46
C GLY A 211 -2.44 -6.55 13.18
N HIS A 212 -3.41 -5.68 12.85
CA HIS A 212 -4.74 -5.70 13.48
C HIS A 212 -5.51 -6.95 13.14
N ASN A 213 -6.08 -7.59 14.16
CA ASN A 213 -7.09 -8.62 14.03
C ASN A 213 -8.44 -8.05 14.50
N PRO A 214 -9.36 -7.71 13.57
CA PRO A 214 -10.61 -7.04 13.95
C PRO A 214 -11.43 -7.88 14.92
N TYR A 215 -11.76 -7.31 16.07
CA TYR A 215 -12.37 -8.04 17.20
C TYR A 215 -13.76 -8.60 16.88
N TRP A 216 -14.46 -8.04 15.90
CA TRP A 216 -15.79 -8.45 15.48
C TRP A 216 -15.77 -9.66 14.53
N VAL A 217 -14.60 -10.07 14.01
CA VAL A 217 -14.46 -11.29 13.20
C VAL A 217 -14.54 -12.51 14.12
N HIS A 218 -15.39 -13.46 13.74
CA HIS A 218 -15.52 -14.77 14.37
C HIS A 218 -14.42 -15.68 13.83
N ARG A 219 -13.41 -15.91 14.66
CA ARG A 219 -12.17 -16.60 14.26
C ARG A 219 -12.40 -18.06 13.84
N PRO A 220 -13.23 -18.87 14.53
CA PRO A 220 -13.53 -20.23 14.07
C PRO A 220 -14.12 -20.25 12.65
N ASN A 221 -15.13 -19.42 12.38
CA ASN A 221 -15.72 -19.33 11.04
C ASN A 221 -14.70 -18.88 9.99
N ASN A 222 -13.93 -17.82 10.29
CA ASN A 222 -12.93 -17.28 9.37
C ASN A 222 -11.79 -18.28 9.06
N PHE A 223 -11.50 -19.19 10.00
CA PHE A 223 -10.47 -20.22 9.84
C PHE A 223 -11.00 -21.46 9.11
N MET A 224 -12.24 -21.88 9.37
CA MET A 224 -12.78 -23.16 8.90
C MET A 224 -13.56 -23.06 7.57
N LEU A 225 -14.37 -22.01 7.38
CA LEU A 225 -15.42 -22.01 6.35
C LEU A 225 -14.87 -22.15 4.93
N SER A 226 -13.80 -21.44 4.59
CA SER A 226 -13.28 -21.46 3.23
C SER A 226 -12.72 -22.84 2.80
N ALA A 227 -12.39 -23.70 3.77
CA ALA A 227 -11.90 -25.04 3.53
C ALA A 227 -12.99 -26.14 3.44
N CYS A 228 -14.28 -25.78 3.56
CA CYS A 228 -15.39 -26.74 3.60
C CYS A 228 -16.24 -26.71 2.31
N ILE A 229 -16.62 -27.88 1.79
CA ILE A 229 -17.37 -28.04 0.53
C ILE A 229 -18.74 -27.35 0.59
N SER A 230 -19.38 -27.37 1.76
CA SER A 230 -20.69 -26.73 1.99
C SER A 230 -20.70 -25.24 1.63
N ASN A 231 -19.53 -24.60 1.56
CA ASN A 231 -19.34 -23.18 1.32
C ASN A 231 -18.98 -22.81 -0.13
N ASN A 232 -18.91 -23.79 -1.05
CA ASN A 232 -18.65 -23.57 -2.49
C ASN A 232 -19.92 -23.38 -3.33
N LYS A 233 -21.04 -23.00 -2.70
CA LYS A 233 -22.34 -22.88 -3.37
C LYS A 233 -22.49 -21.51 -4.04
N GLU A 234 -23.08 -21.50 -5.23
CA GLU A 234 -23.38 -20.28 -6.01
C GLU A 234 -24.27 -19.27 -5.25
N GLU A 235 -25.13 -19.74 -4.33
CA GLU A 235 -25.97 -18.88 -3.49
C GLU A 235 -25.19 -18.01 -2.49
N LEU A 236 -23.89 -18.27 -2.31
CA LEU A 236 -22.99 -17.54 -1.42
C LEU A 236 -22.22 -16.42 -2.11
N ARG A 237 -22.52 -16.11 -3.39
CA ARG A 237 -21.89 -14.98 -4.09
C ARG A 237 -22.10 -13.66 -3.33
N GLY A 238 -21.02 -12.90 -3.22
CA GLY A 238 -20.92 -11.68 -2.42
C GLY A 238 -20.96 -11.89 -0.90
N ARG A 239 -20.81 -13.12 -0.40
CA ARG A 239 -20.62 -13.42 1.03
C ARG A 239 -19.27 -14.09 1.21
N HIS A 240 -18.33 -13.40 1.85
CA HIS A 240 -16.96 -13.87 1.97
C HIS A 240 -16.86 -14.86 3.14
N ASN A 241 -16.43 -16.08 2.84
CA ASN A 241 -16.13 -17.10 3.85
C ASN A 241 -14.84 -16.81 4.62
N ARG A 242 -14.07 -15.82 4.17
CA ARG A 242 -12.78 -15.46 4.72
C ARG A 242 -12.45 -13.99 4.48
N ILE A 243 -12.00 -13.34 5.54
CA ILE A 243 -11.29 -12.06 5.52
C ILE A 243 -9.83 -12.37 5.81
N THR A 244 -8.94 -12.03 4.87
CA THR A 244 -7.50 -12.26 5.04
C THR A 244 -6.83 -10.98 5.48
N THR A 245 -6.43 -10.91 6.76
CA THR A 245 -5.60 -9.80 7.24
C THR A 245 -4.14 -10.08 6.87
N ILE A 246 -3.51 -9.12 6.21
CA ILE A 246 -2.11 -9.17 5.77
C ILE A 246 -1.36 -8.05 6.47
N HIS A 247 -0.26 -8.38 7.13
CA HIS A 247 0.62 -7.38 7.70
C HIS A 247 1.22 -6.52 6.60
N GLN A 248 1.16 -5.20 6.73
CA GLN A 248 1.66 -4.26 5.73
C GLN A 248 3.13 -4.54 5.34
N ASP A 249 3.95 -5.01 6.28
CA ASP A 249 5.37 -5.27 6.03
C ASP A 249 5.62 -6.44 5.05
N ALA A 250 4.59 -7.24 4.75
CA ALA A 250 4.64 -8.28 3.72
C ALA A 250 4.65 -7.72 2.29
N ILE A 251 4.17 -6.48 2.10
CA ILE A 251 4.18 -5.79 0.79
C ILE A 251 5.18 -4.63 0.74
N MET A 252 5.66 -4.16 1.90
CA MET A 252 6.60 -3.06 1.96
C MET A 252 8.02 -3.51 1.57
N PRO A 253 8.79 -2.67 0.84
CA PRO A 253 10.18 -2.97 0.51
C PRO A 253 11.05 -3.20 1.76
N TYR A 254 12.00 -4.15 1.67
CA TYR A 254 12.90 -4.47 2.77
C TYR A 254 13.79 -3.27 3.12
N GLY A 255 14.10 -3.11 4.40
CA GLY A 255 14.78 -1.94 4.95
C GLY A 255 13.91 -0.66 5.00
N LEU A 256 12.69 -0.67 4.47
CA LEU A 256 11.80 0.51 4.39
C LEU A 256 10.44 0.31 5.10
N ARG A 257 10.34 -0.70 5.96
CA ARG A 257 9.09 -1.12 6.62
C ARG A 257 8.61 -0.23 7.75
N LEU A 258 9.50 0.56 8.38
CA LEU A 258 9.09 1.49 9.42
C LEU A 258 8.36 2.69 8.80
N THR A 259 7.09 2.52 8.45
CA THR A 259 6.24 3.60 7.93
C THR A 259 4.82 3.50 8.48
N VAL A 260 4.21 4.67 8.68
CA VAL A 260 2.77 4.85 8.99
C VAL A 260 2.12 5.77 7.95
N ASP A 261 2.76 5.99 6.81
CA ASP A 261 2.19 6.75 5.71
C ASP A 261 1.30 5.87 4.82
N SER A 262 0.00 6.18 4.84
CA SER A 262 -1.02 5.49 4.05
C SER A 262 -0.72 5.54 2.54
N HIS A 263 -0.18 6.64 2.03
CA HIS A 263 0.07 6.78 0.59
C HIS A 263 1.21 5.87 0.13
N THR A 264 2.27 5.80 0.93
CA THR A 264 3.36 4.85 0.71
C THR A 264 2.88 3.40 0.72
N ILE A 265 2.04 3.01 1.69
CA ILE A 265 1.47 1.64 1.76
C ILE A 265 0.58 1.36 0.53
N GLU A 266 -0.30 2.31 0.18
CA GLU A 266 -1.20 2.22 -0.97
C GLU A 266 -0.44 2.02 -2.29
N MET A 267 0.72 2.69 -2.47
CA MET A 267 1.58 2.57 -3.65
C MET A 267 2.17 1.15 -3.83
N GLN A 268 2.16 0.33 -2.78
CA GLN A 268 2.71 -1.03 -2.77
C GLN A 268 1.63 -2.13 -2.79
N LEU A 269 0.34 -1.81 -2.80
CA LEU A 269 -0.74 -2.81 -2.77
C LEU A 269 -0.68 -3.80 -3.93
N PHE A 270 -0.19 -3.38 -5.09
CA PHE A 270 0.01 -4.25 -6.25
C PHE A 270 0.97 -5.44 -6.00
N ARG A 271 1.77 -5.38 -4.91
CA ARG A 271 2.68 -6.45 -4.48
C ARG A 271 2.00 -7.56 -3.68
N LEU A 272 0.72 -7.41 -3.34
CA LEU A 272 -0.06 -8.51 -2.78
C LEU A 272 0.02 -9.72 -3.73
N ARG A 273 0.24 -10.90 -3.16
CA ARG A 273 0.46 -12.11 -3.94
C ARG A 273 -0.78 -12.44 -4.76
N ASN A 274 -0.53 -12.80 -6.02
CA ASN A 274 -1.56 -13.12 -7.01
C ASN A 274 -2.62 -12.01 -7.18
N MET A 275 -2.23 -10.74 -7.06
CA MET A 275 -3.13 -9.61 -7.28
C MET A 275 -3.77 -9.67 -8.66
N THR A 276 -5.08 -9.46 -8.74
CA THR A 276 -5.80 -9.42 -10.01
C THR A 276 -5.38 -8.23 -10.88
N PRO A 277 -5.51 -8.30 -12.23
CA PRO A 277 -5.14 -7.20 -13.13
C PRO A 277 -5.85 -5.88 -12.80
N ILE A 278 -7.09 -5.98 -12.30
CA ILE A 278 -7.87 -4.90 -11.71
C ILE A 278 -8.27 -5.29 -10.29
N HIS A 279 -8.20 -4.38 -9.33
CA HIS A 279 -8.67 -4.57 -7.96
C HIS A 279 -9.39 -3.33 -7.44
N VAL A 280 -10.28 -3.51 -6.46
CA VAL A 280 -10.95 -2.42 -5.75
C VAL A 280 -10.19 -2.12 -4.47
N PHE A 281 -9.82 -0.86 -4.29
CA PHE A 281 -9.23 -0.35 -3.06
C PHE A 281 -10.29 0.39 -2.24
N LEU A 282 -10.40 0.02 -0.95
CA LEU A 282 -11.26 0.66 0.03
C LEU A 282 -10.44 1.13 1.23
N ASN A 283 -10.75 2.32 1.72
CA ASN A 283 -10.34 2.70 3.07
C ASN A 283 -11.40 2.22 4.08
N ASP A 284 -11.03 2.16 5.37
CA ASP A 284 -11.91 1.77 6.48
C ASP A 284 -13.22 2.58 6.57
N ASP A 285 -13.22 3.82 6.07
CA ASP A 285 -14.34 4.75 6.12
C ASP A 285 -15.18 4.83 4.83
N TYR A 286 -15.02 3.89 3.89
CA TYR A 286 -15.75 3.89 2.61
C TYR A 286 -16.96 2.95 2.66
N PHE A 287 -18.13 3.41 2.23
CA PHE A 287 -19.37 2.65 2.31
C PHE A 287 -20.09 2.57 0.97
N ILE A 288 -20.66 1.40 0.68
CA ILE A 288 -21.52 1.14 -0.46
C ILE A 288 -22.96 1.26 0.00
N ASN A 289 -23.71 2.21 -0.54
CA ASN A 289 -25.02 2.57 0.02
C ASN A 289 -26.21 1.96 -0.73
N ARG A 290 -25.97 1.45 -1.94
CA ARG A 290 -26.96 0.80 -2.81
C ARG A 290 -26.27 -0.29 -3.62
N ASP A 291 -27.06 -1.19 -4.20
CA ASP A 291 -26.54 -2.27 -5.04
C ASP A 291 -25.68 -1.73 -6.19
N VAL A 292 -24.45 -2.22 -6.24
CA VAL A 292 -23.42 -1.84 -7.22
C VAL A 292 -23.21 -3.01 -8.17
N LYS A 293 -23.25 -2.75 -9.47
CA LYS A 293 -22.87 -3.70 -10.52
C LYS A 293 -21.40 -3.51 -10.90
N VAL A 294 -20.80 -4.50 -11.55
CA VAL A 294 -19.45 -4.34 -12.14
C VAL A 294 -19.37 -3.13 -13.08
N ALA A 295 -20.44 -2.89 -13.84
CA ALA A 295 -20.54 -1.75 -14.76
C ALA A 295 -20.64 -0.38 -14.07
N ASP A 296 -20.80 -0.32 -12.75
CA ASP A 296 -20.65 0.94 -11.99
C ASP A 296 -19.19 1.17 -11.58
N LEU A 297 -18.35 0.14 -11.59
CA LEU A 297 -16.92 0.23 -11.29
C LEU A 297 -16.07 0.36 -12.55
N LEU A 298 -16.49 -0.29 -13.64
CA LEU A 298 -15.78 -0.38 -14.92
C LEU A 298 -16.67 0.09 -16.08
N ASN A 299 -16.06 0.79 -17.06
CA ASN A 299 -16.73 1.17 -18.31
C ASN A 299 -16.78 0.02 -19.32
N GLU A 300 -17.34 0.26 -20.52
CA GLU A 300 -17.48 -0.77 -21.56
C GLU A 300 -16.16 -1.36 -22.08
N TYR A 301 -15.01 -0.75 -21.79
CA TYR A 301 -13.70 -1.27 -22.16
C TYR A 301 -13.04 -2.09 -21.04
N GLY A 302 -13.70 -2.22 -19.89
CA GLY A 302 -13.12 -2.76 -18.66
C GLY A 302 -12.18 -1.78 -17.96
N GLY A 303 -12.17 -0.50 -18.37
CA GLY A 303 -11.38 0.55 -17.74
C GLY A 303 -12.11 1.20 -16.57
N THR A 304 -11.34 1.82 -15.67
CA THR A 304 -11.85 2.20 -14.35
C THR A 304 -12.64 3.51 -14.37
N TYR A 305 -13.70 3.62 -13.55
CA TYR A 305 -14.34 4.91 -13.32
C TYR A 305 -13.60 5.73 -12.25
N VAL A 306 -12.92 6.78 -12.68
CA VAL A 306 -12.24 7.75 -11.80
C VAL A 306 -13.26 8.77 -11.29
N ARG A 307 -13.65 8.64 -10.01
CA ARG A 307 -14.65 9.51 -9.38
C ARG A 307 -14.02 10.74 -8.73
N THR A 308 -14.52 11.92 -9.05
CA THR A 308 -13.95 13.19 -8.58
C THR A 308 -14.98 14.12 -7.97
N GLU A 309 -14.52 14.95 -7.04
CA GLU A 309 -15.32 16.01 -6.45
C GLU A 309 -15.63 17.12 -7.47
N ARG A 310 -16.48 18.09 -7.10
CA ARG A 310 -16.80 19.23 -7.97
C ARG A 310 -15.59 20.13 -8.23
N GLY A 311 -14.67 20.22 -7.26
CA GLY A 311 -13.55 21.15 -7.26
C GLY A 311 -12.45 20.77 -8.25
N MET A 312 -11.95 21.76 -8.99
CA MET A 312 -10.79 21.59 -9.86
C MET A 312 -9.48 21.79 -9.09
N LEU A 313 -8.50 20.96 -9.43
CA LEU A 313 -7.14 21.01 -8.92
C LEU A 313 -6.27 21.92 -9.80
N GLN A 314 -6.43 23.23 -9.62
CA GLN A 314 -5.75 24.24 -10.44
C GLN A 314 -4.31 24.54 -10.02
N LYS A 315 -3.93 24.22 -8.78
CA LYS A 315 -2.62 24.56 -8.23
C LYS A 315 -1.66 23.38 -8.36
N ALA A 316 -0.48 23.66 -8.92
CA ALA A 316 0.67 22.77 -8.99
C ALA A 316 1.86 23.51 -8.37
N ILE A 317 2.14 23.24 -7.09
CA ILE A 317 3.09 24.01 -6.27
C ILE A 317 3.91 23.04 -5.44
N ARG A 318 5.22 23.28 -5.37
CA ARG A 318 6.12 22.49 -4.54
C ARG A 318 5.83 22.75 -3.06
N ALA A 319 5.45 21.70 -2.34
CA ALA A 319 5.31 21.75 -0.89
C ALA A 319 6.65 21.91 -0.16
N ASP A 320 6.53 22.30 1.11
CA ASP A 320 7.59 22.23 2.12
C ASP A 320 7.64 20.84 2.79
N ASN A 321 8.45 20.70 3.83
CA ASN A 321 8.57 19.45 4.62
C ASN A 321 7.46 19.31 5.69
N GLY A 322 6.38 20.10 5.60
CA GLY A 322 5.24 20.04 6.51
C GLY A 322 4.39 18.78 6.32
N SER A 323 3.25 18.71 7.00
CA SER A 323 2.29 17.59 6.92
C SER A 323 0.92 18.00 6.36
N SER A 324 0.87 19.16 5.70
CA SER A 324 -0.36 19.71 5.12
C SER A 324 -0.91 18.79 4.03
N TRP A 325 -2.12 18.27 4.22
CA TRP A 325 -2.79 17.44 3.22
C TRP A 325 -2.96 18.18 1.89
N ILE A 326 -3.47 19.42 1.93
CA ILE A 326 -3.66 20.22 0.71
C ILE A 326 -2.31 20.58 0.05
N GLY A 327 -1.26 20.76 0.86
CA GLY A 327 0.11 20.92 0.36
C GLY A 327 0.58 19.68 -0.42
N GLY A 328 0.34 18.48 0.12
CA GLY A 328 0.56 17.18 -0.54
C GLY A 328 -0.16 17.05 -1.87
N VAL A 329 -1.45 17.42 -1.91
CA VAL A 329 -2.23 17.40 -3.15
C VAL A 329 -1.65 18.35 -4.20
N TRP A 330 -1.24 19.57 -3.83
CA TRP A 330 -0.63 20.51 -4.78
C TRP A 330 0.77 20.09 -5.24
N HIS A 331 1.56 19.46 -4.37
CA HIS A 331 2.87 18.91 -4.71
C HIS A 331 2.75 17.71 -5.64
N THR A 332 1.83 16.80 -5.35
CA THR A 332 1.54 15.67 -6.23
C THR A 332 1.01 16.14 -7.59
N ASN A 333 0.16 17.17 -7.61
CA ASN A 333 -0.28 17.77 -8.87
C ASN A 333 0.88 18.41 -9.65
N LEU A 334 1.85 19.00 -8.95
CA LEU A 334 3.06 19.52 -9.60
C LEU A 334 3.86 18.40 -10.28
N PHE A 335 4.06 17.27 -9.58
CA PHE A 335 4.68 16.08 -10.18
C PHE A 335 3.93 15.65 -11.45
N ASN A 336 2.61 15.50 -11.37
CA ASN A 336 1.78 15.11 -12.50
C ASN A 336 1.83 16.11 -13.67
N VAL A 337 1.87 17.41 -13.40
CA VAL A 337 1.97 18.44 -14.45
C VAL A 337 3.34 18.36 -15.13
N VAL A 338 4.42 18.19 -14.36
CA VAL A 338 5.76 18.05 -14.93
C VAL A 338 5.82 16.81 -15.82
N GLU A 339 5.38 15.66 -15.33
CA GLU A 339 5.52 14.39 -16.06
C GLU A 339 4.57 14.23 -17.26
N LEU A 340 3.34 14.74 -17.15
CA LEU A 340 2.30 14.51 -18.17
C LEU A 340 2.13 15.70 -19.12
N ASP A 341 2.38 16.93 -18.68
CA ASP A 341 2.09 18.15 -19.46
C ASP A 341 3.35 18.88 -19.96
N VAL A 342 4.45 18.84 -19.18
CA VAL A 342 5.70 19.54 -19.50
C VAL A 342 6.67 18.61 -20.24
N ASN A 343 6.94 17.44 -19.68
CA ASN A 343 7.85 16.46 -20.27
C ASN A 343 7.24 15.86 -21.54
N ALA A 344 8.09 15.70 -22.56
CA ALA A 344 7.71 15.07 -23.82
C ALA A 344 7.31 13.59 -23.60
N HIS A 345 6.48 13.05 -24.49
CA HIS A 345 5.99 11.66 -24.37
C HIS A 345 7.10 10.62 -24.42
N ASN A 346 8.21 10.95 -25.08
CA ASN A 346 9.42 10.15 -25.21
C ASN A 346 10.51 10.50 -24.17
N HIS A 347 10.18 11.30 -23.15
CA HIS A 347 11.17 11.69 -22.15
C HIS A 347 11.54 10.50 -21.25
N LEU A 348 12.80 10.06 -21.38
CA LEU A 348 13.40 9.02 -20.54
C LEU A 348 14.71 9.54 -19.91
N PRO A 349 14.73 9.80 -18.59
CA PRO A 349 15.91 10.32 -17.89
C PRO A 349 17.14 9.42 -18.08
N SER A 350 18.31 10.00 -18.39
CA SER A 350 19.54 9.21 -18.58
C SER A 350 19.99 8.51 -17.30
N ASN A 351 19.82 9.14 -16.14
CA ASN A 351 20.09 8.52 -14.85
C ASN A 351 19.24 7.27 -14.58
N LEU A 352 18.04 7.15 -15.16
CA LEU A 352 17.21 5.95 -15.05
C LEU A 352 17.75 4.83 -15.94
N THR A 353 18.15 5.15 -17.17
CA THR A 353 18.74 4.17 -18.08
C THR A 353 20.08 3.64 -17.59
N ASP A 354 20.91 4.49 -16.98
CA ASP A 354 22.18 4.08 -16.39
C ASP A 354 21.95 3.11 -15.21
N ARG A 355 20.94 3.38 -14.38
CA ARG A 355 20.55 2.47 -13.29
C ARG A 355 20.11 1.09 -13.77
N TRP A 356 19.33 1.03 -14.85
CA TRP A 356 18.93 -0.27 -15.41
C TRP A 356 20.14 -1.05 -15.94
N LYS A 357 21.11 -0.37 -16.55
CA LYS A 357 22.38 -1.00 -16.97
C LYS A 357 23.19 -1.48 -15.77
N ASP A 358 23.32 -0.67 -14.72
CA ASP A 358 24.03 -1.03 -13.48
C ASP A 358 23.38 -2.22 -12.76
N ALA A 359 22.05 -2.36 -12.89
CA ALA A 359 21.30 -3.50 -12.38
C ALA A 359 21.38 -4.75 -13.30
N GLY A 360 22.10 -4.67 -14.42
CA GLY A 360 22.23 -5.76 -15.38
C GLY A 360 20.96 -6.06 -16.18
N TYR A 361 20.02 -5.12 -16.27
CA TYR A 361 18.78 -5.31 -17.02
C TYR A 361 19.02 -5.15 -18.52
N ASP A 362 18.40 -6.03 -19.31
CA ASP A 362 18.25 -5.81 -20.75
C ASP A 362 17.15 -4.77 -20.98
N ALA A 363 17.54 -3.50 -20.93
CA ALA A 363 16.63 -2.38 -21.05
C ALA A 363 15.96 -2.26 -22.45
N GLU A 364 16.36 -3.05 -23.45
CA GLU A 364 15.68 -3.09 -24.76
C GLU A 364 14.62 -4.19 -24.83
N GLN A 365 14.78 -5.28 -24.07
CA GLN A 365 13.83 -6.39 -24.07
C GLN A 365 12.89 -6.40 -22.86
N LYS A 366 13.43 -6.22 -21.65
CA LYS A 366 12.68 -6.39 -20.41
C LYS A 366 13.27 -5.60 -19.26
N ILE A 367 12.47 -4.70 -18.72
CA ILE A 367 12.77 -3.98 -17.47
C ILE A 367 11.85 -4.55 -16.40
N PRO A 368 12.36 -5.31 -15.42
CA PRO A 368 11.52 -5.86 -14.36
C PRO A 368 11.06 -4.75 -13.42
N VAL A 369 9.91 -4.97 -12.78
CA VAL A 369 9.53 -4.18 -11.62
C VAL A 369 10.59 -4.38 -10.53
N PRO A 370 11.17 -3.33 -9.95
CA PRO A 370 12.20 -3.48 -8.96
C PRO A 370 11.72 -4.32 -7.78
N GLY A 371 12.54 -5.30 -7.38
CA GLY A 371 12.28 -6.14 -6.21
C GLY A 371 12.26 -5.32 -4.92
N THR A 372 11.62 -5.84 -3.87
CA THR A 372 11.52 -5.17 -2.56
C THR A 372 12.88 -4.85 -1.94
N GLU A 373 13.93 -5.61 -2.29
CA GLU A 373 15.30 -5.42 -1.80
C GLU A 373 16.05 -4.24 -2.45
N ALA A 374 15.71 -3.91 -3.70
CA ALA A 374 16.44 -2.88 -4.44
C ALA A 374 16.12 -1.46 -3.92
N TYR A 375 14.94 -1.26 -3.35
CA TYR A 375 14.44 0.08 -2.99
C TYR A 375 15.31 0.80 -1.98
N ILE A 376 15.77 0.11 -0.92
CA ILE A 376 16.61 0.76 0.09
C ILE A 376 17.92 1.26 -0.53
N HIS A 377 18.55 0.45 -1.39
CA HIS A 377 19.75 0.83 -2.12
C HIS A 377 19.48 1.99 -3.07
N THR A 378 18.35 1.96 -3.77
CA THR A 378 17.91 3.05 -4.65
C THR A 378 17.74 4.36 -3.88
N ALA A 379 17.02 4.33 -2.76
CA ALA A 379 16.74 5.50 -1.95
C ALA A 379 18.01 6.16 -1.38
N ARG A 380 19.01 5.35 -1.01
CA ARG A 380 20.30 5.83 -0.46
C ARG A 380 21.22 6.36 -1.55
N ARG A 381 21.31 5.68 -2.71
CA ARG A 381 22.25 6.03 -3.78
C ARG A 381 21.77 7.16 -4.68
N TYR A 382 20.45 7.32 -4.85
CA TYR A 382 19.88 8.23 -5.85
C TYR A 382 18.88 9.20 -5.24
N LYS A 383 19.22 10.49 -5.29
CA LYS A 383 18.29 11.56 -4.88
C LYS A 383 17.38 11.94 -6.06
N PRO A 384 16.06 12.10 -5.85
CA PRO A 384 15.15 12.62 -6.85
C PRO A 384 15.55 14.01 -7.34
N GLU A 385 15.19 14.31 -8.58
CA GLU A 385 15.31 15.67 -9.10
C GLU A 385 14.34 16.60 -8.37
N ILE A 386 14.83 17.81 -8.08
CA ILE A 386 14.02 18.80 -7.38
C ILE A 386 12.99 19.35 -8.36
N LEU A 387 11.70 19.11 -8.07
CA LEU A 387 10.61 19.69 -8.84
C LEU A 387 10.68 21.23 -8.86
N PRO A 388 10.23 21.89 -9.96
CA PRO A 388 10.18 23.34 -10.04
C PRO A 388 9.25 23.93 -8.97
N GLN A 389 9.39 25.20 -8.61
CA GLN A 389 8.57 25.80 -7.55
C GLN A 389 7.05 25.75 -7.86
N LYS A 390 6.68 25.87 -9.13
CA LYS A 390 5.31 25.79 -9.64
C LYS A 390 5.33 25.42 -11.12
N ALA A 391 4.21 24.89 -11.62
CA ALA A 391 3.99 24.67 -13.05
C ALA A 391 2.53 24.98 -13.42
N SER A 392 2.25 25.09 -14.72
CA SER A 392 0.91 25.34 -15.24
C SER A 392 0.35 24.07 -15.87
N ALA A 393 -0.75 23.56 -15.32
CA ALA A 393 -1.45 22.42 -15.88
C ALA A 393 -2.00 22.73 -17.27
N LYS A 394 -1.79 21.82 -18.22
CA LYS A 394 -2.39 21.85 -19.56
C LYS A 394 -3.67 21.02 -19.64
N ARG A 395 -3.91 20.16 -18.65
CA ARG A 395 -5.10 19.30 -18.55
C ARG A 395 -5.92 19.64 -17.30
N PRO A 396 -7.26 19.62 -17.39
CA PRO A 396 -8.09 19.72 -16.21
C PRO A 396 -7.85 18.51 -15.30
N ARG A 397 -7.66 18.78 -14.01
CA ARG A 397 -7.52 17.78 -12.96
C ARG A 397 -8.48 18.15 -11.84
N PHE A 398 -8.94 17.16 -11.09
CA PHE A 398 -9.97 17.33 -10.07
C PHE A 398 -9.55 16.65 -8.77
N PHE A 399 -10.17 17.06 -7.66
CA PHE A 399 -9.95 16.36 -6.40
C PHE A 399 -10.52 14.95 -6.47
N ALA A 400 -9.72 13.95 -6.12
CA ALA A 400 -10.20 12.58 -5.97
C ALA A 400 -11.34 12.54 -4.94
N THR A 401 -12.42 11.82 -5.24
CA THR A 401 -13.47 11.60 -4.23
C THR A 401 -13.02 10.52 -3.26
N HIS A 402 -13.43 10.65 -2.00
CA HIS A 402 -13.33 9.58 -1.01
C HIS A 402 -14.43 8.55 -1.28
N ALA A 403 -14.18 7.67 -2.23
CA ALA A 403 -15.03 6.56 -2.65
C ALA A 403 -14.13 5.39 -3.05
N PRO A 404 -14.65 4.16 -3.18
CA PRO A 404 -13.84 3.02 -3.62
C PRO A 404 -13.07 3.37 -4.90
N PHE A 405 -11.76 3.18 -4.86
CA PHE A 405 -10.92 3.35 -6.03
C PHE A 405 -10.81 2.01 -6.76
N VAL A 406 -10.76 2.06 -8.09
CA VAL A 406 -10.54 0.86 -8.90
C VAL A 406 -9.21 1.03 -9.60
N TYR A 407 -8.31 0.09 -9.33
CA TYR A 407 -6.91 0.18 -9.68
C TYR A 407 -6.50 -0.93 -10.65
N CYS A 408 -5.72 -0.53 -11.64
CA CYS A 408 -5.05 -1.39 -12.60
C CYS A 408 -3.63 -1.67 -12.11
N THR A 409 -3.32 -2.94 -11.90
CA THR A 409 -2.03 -3.40 -11.37
C THR A 409 -0.85 -2.98 -12.25
N ARG A 410 -1.00 -3.03 -13.58
CA ARG A 410 0.02 -2.58 -14.54
C ARG A 410 0.45 -1.13 -14.37
N MET A 411 -0.46 -0.25 -13.95
CA MET A 411 -0.10 1.16 -13.74
C MET A 411 0.81 1.31 -12.52
N PHE A 412 0.57 0.56 -11.45
CA PHE A 412 1.46 0.55 -10.29
C PHE A 412 2.83 -0.03 -10.62
N GLU A 413 2.88 -1.11 -11.39
CA GLU A 413 4.15 -1.68 -11.89
C GLU A 413 4.94 -0.65 -12.70
N TYR A 414 4.29 0.06 -13.61
CA TYR A 414 4.91 1.14 -14.37
C TYR A 414 5.40 2.28 -13.47
N LEU A 415 4.57 2.77 -12.54
CA LEU A 415 4.97 3.85 -11.63
C LEU A 415 6.17 3.45 -10.79
N ASN A 416 6.18 2.22 -10.25
CA ASN A 416 7.29 1.69 -9.45
C ASN A 416 8.55 1.40 -10.27
N THR A 417 8.44 1.22 -11.59
CA THR A 417 9.60 1.02 -12.48
C THR A 417 10.14 2.35 -13.01
N ARG A 418 9.27 3.25 -13.46
CA ARG A 418 9.63 4.55 -14.05
C ARG A 418 10.02 5.59 -13.01
N TYR A 419 9.41 5.54 -11.84
CA TYR A 419 9.59 6.49 -10.73
C TYR A 419 10.07 5.80 -9.45
N GLU A 420 10.78 4.68 -9.59
CA GLU A 420 11.36 3.92 -8.49
C GLU A 420 12.14 4.82 -7.52
N ARG A 421 12.93 5.77 -8.06
CA ARG A 421 13.75 6.68 -7.28
C ARG A 421 12.91 7.59 -6.40
N GLU A 422 11.89 8.22 -6.96
CA GLU A 422 10.99 9.12 -6.26
C GLU A 422 10.22 8.37 -5.16
N ILE A 423 9.71 7.18 -5.49
CA ILE A 423 8.94 6.35 -4.56
C ILE A 423 9.85 5.82 -3.43
N ALA A 424 11.01 5.26 -3.76
CA ALA A 424 11.95 4.73 -2.77
C ALA A 424 12.49 5.83 -1.84
N TYR A 425 12.85 6.99 -2.40
CA TYR A 425 13.31 8.14 -1.62
C TYR A 425 12.23 8.62 -0.64
N ASN A 426 10.99 8.79 -1.11
CA ASN A 426 9.88 9.20 -0.24
C ASN A 426 9.61 8.15 0.84
N THR A 427 9.61 6.86 0.49
CA THR A 427 9.41 5.75 1.45
C THR A 427 10.46 5.80 2.57
N LEU A 428 11.74 6.03 2.25
CA LEU A 428 12.83 6.09 3.23
C LEU A 428 12.74 7.31 4.15
N HIS A 429 12.48 8.49 3.56
CA HIS A 429 12.60 9.77 4.26
C HIS A 429 11.28 10.21 4.93
N ASN A 430 10.14 9.82 4.37
CA ASN A 430 8.81 10.21 4.82
C ASN A 430 8.08 9.00 5.43
N ARG A 431 8.57 8.54 6.60
CA ARG A 431 7.99 7.43 7.39
C ARG A 431 6.61 7.72 7.99
N GLY A 432 6.06 8.88 7.70
CA GLY A 432 4.71 9.32 8.03
C GLY A 432 4.36 10.49 7.11
N ARG A 433 3.06 10.73 6.89
CA ARG A 433 2.58 11.67 5.87
C ARG A 433 3.27 13.03 5.93
N ARG A 434 3.87 13.43 4.82
CA ARG A 434 4.46 14.74 4.52
C ARG A 434 3.79 15.37 3.30
N ALA A 435 3.88 16.68 3.21
CA ALA A 435 3.33 17.45 2.09
C ALA A 435 4.16 17.30 0.80
N ASN A 436 5.38 16.78 0.89
CA ASN A 436 6.24 16.47 -0.27
C ASN A 436 6.17 14.97 -0.67
N ASP A 437 5.22 14.21 -0.13
CA ASP A 437 4.90 12.86 -0.62
C ASP A 437 4.19 12.90 -1.98
N LEU A 438 4.15 11.72 -2.61
CA LEU A 438 3.31 11.46 -3.77
C LEU A 438 2.02 10.79 -3.31
N PHE A 439 0.91 11.52 -3.34
CA PHE A 439 -0.37 10.99 -2.91
C PHE A 439 -0.94 10.06 -3.98
N THR A 440 -0.96 8.76 -3.67
CA THR A 440 -1.25 7.66 -4.61
C THR A 440 -2.50 7.86 -5.46
N PRO A 441 -3.68 8.22 -4.92
CA PRO A 441 -4.88 8.41 -5.74
C PRO A 441 -4.69 9.49 -6.81
N PHE A 442 -3.94 10.56 -6.49
CA PHE A 442 -3.73 11.68 -7.42
C PHE A 442 -2.70 11.35 -8.50
N VAL A 443 -1.64 10.60 -8.16
CA VAL A 443 -0.68 10.11 -9.16
C VAL A 443 -1.39 9.12 -10.09
N TYR A 444 -1.97 8.06 -9.53
CA TYR A 444 -2.63 7.01 -10.30
C TYR A 444 -3.70 7.58 -11.24
N ASN A 445 -4.64 8.39 -10.71
CA ASN A 445 -5.73 8.94 -11.51
C ASN A 445 -5.24 9.85 -12.64
N ALA A 446 -4.13 10.57 -12.45
CA ALA A 446 -3.58 11.41 -13.51
C ALA A 446 -2.98 10.57 -14.64
N PHE A 447 -2.25 9.50 -14.32
CA PHE A 447 -1.63 8.64 -15.32
C PHE A 447 -2.63 7.75 -16.05
N ILE A 448 -3.58 7.14 -15.35
CA ILE A 448 -4.60 6.28 -15.98
C ILE A 448 -5.51 7.07 -16.94
N MET A 449 -5.79 8.34 -16.62
CA MET A 449 -6.60 9.23 -17.48
C MET A 449 -5.83 9.80 -18.66
N ALA A 450 -4.50 9.97 -18.54
CA ALA A 450 -3.71 10.65 -19.57
C ALA A 450 -2.95 9.69 -20.49
N ARG A 451 -2.45 8.56 -19.96
CA ARG A 451 -1.51 7.67 -20.65
C ARG A 451 -1.64 6.21 -20.19
N PRO A 452 -2.82 5.57 -20.27
CA PRO A 452 -3.03 4.20 -19.81
C PRO A 452 -2.12 3.19 -20.53
N TRP A 453 -1.75 3.42 -21.80
CA TRP A 453 -0.85 2.55 -22.56
C TRP A 453 0.58 2.47 -22.00
N GLN A 454 1.03 3.46 -21.21
CA GLN A 454 2.37 3.45 -20.61
C GLN A 454 2.53 2.33 -19.58
N SER A 455 1.42 1.83 -19.05
CA SER A 455 1.41 0.73 -18.10
C SER A 455 1.89 -0.61 -18.69
N SER A 456 2.00 -0.73 -20.02
CA SER A 456 2.53 -1.97 -20.60
C SER A 456 3.99 -2.20 -20.19
N PRO A 457 4.36 -3.41 -19.76
CA PRO A 457 5.76 -3.75 -19.48
C PRO A 457 6.65 -3.64 -20.73
N ARG A 458 6.05 -3.55 -21.94
CA ARG A 458 6.75 -3.37 -23.22
C ARG A 458 6.99 -1.90 -23.57
N PHE A 459 6.36 -0.96 -22.86
CA PHE A 459 6.47 0.47 -23.18
C PHE A 459 7.83 1.06 -22.83
N LEU A 460 8.35 0.82 -21.61
CA LEU A 460 9.67 1.33 -21.21
C LEU A 460 10.82 0.75 -22.05
N PRO A 461 10.85 -0.56 -22.36
CA PRO A 461 11.85 -1.11 -23.27
C PRO A 461 11.81 -0.49 -24.68
N TYR A 462 10.61 -0.33 -25.25
CA TYR A 462 10.43 0.36 -26.52
C TYR A 462 10.94 1.81 -26.46
N LEU A 463 10.63 2.53 -25.39
CA LEU A 463 11.07 3.91 -25.22
C LEU A 463 12.60 4.01 -25.13
N ASN A 464 13.25 3.06 -24.44
CA ASN A 464 14.70 2.97 -24.39
C ASN A 464 15.31 2.66 -25.77
N ALA A 465 14.72 1.73 -26.54
CA ALA A 465 15.16 1.43 -27.90
C ALA A 465 15.04 2.63 -28.85
N VAL A 466 13.96 3.43 -28.74
CA VAL A 466 13.78 4.70 -29.48
C VAL A 466 14.90 5.68 -29.13
N LYS A 467 15.19 5.86 -27.83
CA LYS A 467 16.26 6.75 -27.36
C LYS A 467 17.62 6.32 -27.91
N MET A 468 17.97 5.03 -27.80
CA MET A 468 19.24 4.49 -28.28
C MET A 468 19.39 4.61 -29.79
N SER A 469 18.32 4.36 -30.55
CA SER A 469 18.33 4.51 -32.01
C SER A 469 18.64 5.96 -32.41
N ARG A 470 18.08 6.95 -31.71
CA ARG A 470 18.37 8.37 -31.93
C ARG A 470 19.80 8.74 -31.58
N GLU A 471 20.29 8.31 -30.43
CA GLU A 471 21.66 8.57 -29.98
C GLU A 471 22.70 7.96 -30.93
N GLN A 472 22.37 6.84 -31.59
CA GLN A 472 23.24 6.14 -32.53
C GLN A 472 23.00 6.53 -34.01
N GLY A 473 22.02 7.39 -34.29
CA GLY A 473 21.64 7.74 -35.67
C GLY A 473 21.10 6.57 -36.49
N LYS A 474 20.50 5.57 -35.84
CA LYS A 474 19.89 4.37 -36.47
C LYS A 474 18.41 4.59 -36.77
N GLU A 475 17.86 3.70 -37.59
CA GLU A 475 16.42 3.63 -37.86
C GLU A 475 15.63 3.40 -36.55
N LEU A 476 14.49 4.06 -36.42
CA LEU A 476 13.62 3.92 -35.27
C LEU A 476 13.01 2.51 -35.22
N PRO A 477 12.77 1.94 -34.02
CA PRO A 477 12.08 0.66 -33.89
C PRO A 477 10.67 0.74 -34.47
N SER A 478 10.18 -0.40 -34.96
CA SER A 478 8.82 -0.51 -35.49
C SER A 478 7.76 -0.08 -34.47
N PRO A 479 6.58 0.38 -34.91
CA PRO A 479 5.51 0.80 -34.02
C PRO A 479 5.15 -0.24 -32.95
N LEU A 480 5.05 0.20 -31.69
CA LEU A 480 4.67 -0.65 -30.57
C LEU A 480 3.16 -0.91 -30.58
N LYS A 481 2.75 -2.15 -30.82
CA LYS A 481 1.33 -2.55 -30.77
C LYS A 481 0.95 -3.06 -29.38
N LEU A 482 -0.03 -2.44 -28.74
CA LEU A 482 -0.48 -2.74 -27.38
C LEU A 482 -1.98 -3.06 -27.32
N ALA A 483 -2.37 -3.97 -26.42
CA ALA A 483 -3.77 -4.20 -26.05
C ALA A 483 -4.08 -3.46 -24.75
N LEU A 484 -5.16 -2.68 -24.73
CA LEU A 484 -5.63 -1.97 -23.54
C LEU A 484 -6.71 -2.79 -22.84
N ASP A 485 -6.34 -3.95 -22.30
CA ASP A 485 -7.25 -4.99 -21.78
C ASP A 485 -7.07 -5.29 -20.28
N ASN A 486 -6.24 -4.49 -19.60
CA ASN A 486 -5.71 -4.63 -18.24
C ASN A 486 -4.63 -5.70 -18.04
N ASN A 487 -4.35 -6.55 -19.03
CA ASN A 487 -3.30 -7.57 -18.94
C ASN A 487 -1.99 -7.12 -19.59
N ASP A 488 -2.05 -6.57 -20.79
CA ASP A 488 -0.89 -5.95 -21.45
C ASP A 488 -0.73 -4.52 -20.93
N ALA A 489 -1.68 -3.64 -21.20
CA ALA A 489 -1.80 -2.31 -20.59
C ALA A 489 -3.20 -2.10 -20.02
N CYS A 490 -3.32 -1.13 -19.10
CA CYS A 490 -4.59 -0.73 -18.53
C CYS A 490 -5.59 -0.30 -19.60
N ALA A 491 -6.82 -0.75 -19.45
CA ALA A 491 -7.96 -0.27 -20.22
C ALA A 491 -8.22 1.22 -19.93
N PRO A 492 -8.76 1.97 -20.90
CA PRO A 492 -8.98 3.40 -20.74
C PRO A 492 -9.96 3.73 -19.62
N ALA A 493 -9.52 4.55 -18.67
CA ALA A 493 -10.39 5.02 -17.60
C ALA A 493 -11.39 6.07 -18.09
N THR A 494 -12.46 6.25 -17.33
CA THR A 494 -13.47 7.28 -17.56
C THR A 494 -13.65 8.13 -16.30
N LEU A 495 -13.58 9.45 -16.42
CA LEU A 495 -13.78 10.35 -15.29
C LEU A 495 -15.26 10.65 -15.07
N LEU A 496 -15.74 10.43 -13.85
CA LEU A 496 -17.08 10.78 -13.40
C LEU A 496 -17.02 11.92 -12.38
N ARG A 497 -17.57 13.07 -12.77
CA ARG A 497 -17.67 14.26 -11.91
C ARG A 497 -19.08 14.40 -11.35
N ARG A 498 -19.22 14.93 -10.13
CA ARG A 498 -20.55 15.24 -9.55
C ARG A 498 -21.45 15.99 -10.55
N PRO A 499 -22.72 15.59 -10.70
CA PRO A 499 -23.43 14.58 -9.91
C PRO A 499 -23.16 13.12 -10.34
N ALA A 500 -22.57 12.87 -11.51
CA ALA A 500 -22.35 11.53 -12.07
C ALA A 500 -21.40 10.64 -11.26
N SER A 501 -20.58 11.22 -10.38
CA SER A 501 -19.72 10.43 -9.49
C SER A 501 -20.50 9.57 -8.50
N GLU A 502 -21.77 9.93 -8.23
CA GLU A 502 -22.66 9.29 -7.25
C GLU A 502 -21.98 9.00 -5.90
N ALA A 503 -21.09 9.91 -5.49
CA ALA A 503 -20.27 9.77 -4.30
C ALA A 503 -20.40 10.99 -3.37
N ALA A 504 -20.70 10.74 -2.10
CA ALA A 504 -20.89 11.76 -1.08
C ALA A 504 -19.79 11.71 0.00
N PHE A 505 -19.48 12.88 0.55
CA PHE A 505 -18.59 13.02 1.70
C PHE A 505 -19.43 13.51 2.87
N ALA A 506 -19.32 12.84 4.00
CA ALA A 506 -19.87 13.29 5.27
C ALA A 506 -18.76 13.46 6.31
N LYS A 507 -18.91 14.46 7.17
CA LYS A 507 -18.01 14.69 8.30
C LYS A 507 -18.81 14.64 9.59
N PHE A 508 -18.41 13.73 10.48
CA PHE A 508 -18.93 13.67 11.83
C PHE A 508 -18.02 14.48 12.76
N VAL A 509 -18.61 15.17 13.71
CA VAL A 509 -17.95 16.03 14.71
C VAL A 509 -18.56 15.78 16.11
N ASP A 510 -17.97 16.37 17.16
CA ASP A 510 -18.55 16.38 18.51
C ASP A 510 -19.74 17.36 18.65
N ASP A 511 -20.70 17.24 17.73
CA ASP A 511 -21.94 18.02 17.65
C ASP A 511 -23.04 17.16 17.00
N ILE A 512 -23.96 16.68 17.85
CA ILE A 512 -25.04 15.75 17.49
C ILE A 512 -26.00 16.35 16.46
N GLU A 513 -26.30 17.65 16.52
CA GLU A 513 -27.22 18.30 15.59
C GLU A 513 -26.58 18.49 14.22
N ARG A 514 -25.30 18.84 14.18
CA ARG A 514 -24.54 18.89 12.93
C ARG A 514 -24.45 17.51 12.26
N ASN A 515 -24.24 16.46 13.06
CA ASN A 515 -24.23 15.09 12.56
C ASN A 515 -25.61 14.65 12.05
N LYS A 516 -26.72 14.99 12.74
CA LYS A 516 -28.09 14.74 12.25
C LYS A 516 -28.31 15.34 10.87
N LYS A 517 -27.85 16.57 10.64
CA LYS A 517 -27.90 17.21 9.33
C LYS A 517 -27.11 16.44 8.28
N SER A 518 -25.88 16.03 8.59
CA SER A 518 -25.06 15.20 7.69
C SER A 518 -25.75 13.87 7.35
N ILE A 519 -26.37 13.21 8.33
CA ILE A 519 -27.13 11.96 8.15
C ILE A 519 -28.35 12.20 7.24
N GLN A 520 -29.12 13.26 7.49
CA GLN A 520 -30.27 13.61 6.67
C GLN A 520 -29.86 13.91 5.23
N ASP A 521 -28.81 14.70 5.03
CA ASP A 521 -28.25 15.00 3.71
C ASP A 521 -27.84 13.72 2.95
N LEU A 522 -27.24 12.74 3.64
CA LEU A 522 -26.87 11.45 3.04
C LEU A 522 -28.12 10.64 2.64
N LYS A 523 -29.13 10.58 3.51
CA LYS A 523 -30.40 9.88 3.23
C LYS A 523 -31.14 10.49 2.04
N GLU A 524 -31.21 11.83 1.97
CA GLU A 524 -31.87 12.54 0.89
C GLU A 524 -31.14 12.39 -0.45
N ARG A 525 -29.80 12.43 -0.44
CA ARG A 525 -29.00 12.28 -1.66
C ARG A 525 -28.95 10.84 -2.16
N ASN A 526 -29.03 9.87 -1.24
CA ASN A 526 -28.97 8.43 -1.51
C ASN A 526 -27.89 8.06 -2.56
N PRO A 527 -26.61 8.44 -2.34
CA PRO A 527 -25.54 8.21 -3.31
C PRO A 527 -25.26 6.71 -3.49
N LEU A 528 -24.48 6.34 -4.50
CA LEU A 528 -23.98 4.97 -4.67
C LEU A 528 -22.91 4.64 -3.61
N PHE A 529 -22.01 5.61 -3.39
CA PHE A 529 -20.94 5.52 -2.41
C PHE A 529 -20.97 6.71 -1.46
N PHE A 530 -20.58 6.52 -0.21
CA PHE A 530 -20.23 7.63 0.66
C PHE A 530 -19.03 7.27 1.54
N ASN A 531 -18.40 8.29 2.11
CA ASN A 531 -17.42 8.10 3.17
C ASN A 531 -17.72 9.00 4.37
N ILE A 532 -17.18 8.62 5.52
CA ILE A 532 -17.32 9.37 6.77
C ILE A 532 -15.96 9.71 7.34
N ASN A 533 -15.61 11.00 7.35
CA ASN A 533 -14.43 11.46 8.05
C ASN A 533 -14.74 11.73 9.53
N ASP A 534 -13.92 11.20 10.42
CA ASP A 534 -14.12 11.20 11.86
C ASP A 534 -13.34 12.34 12.55
N GLY A 535 -13.99 13.50 12.66
CA GLY A 535 -13.42 14.68 13.33
C GLY A 535 -13.75 14.78 14.81
N PHE A 536 -14.06 13.67 15.49
CA PHE A 536 -14.77 13.67 16.77
C PHE A 536 -14.13 12.72 17.80
N SER A 537 -14.48 12.88 19.08
CA SER A 537 -13.85 12.16 20.20
C SER A 537 -14.84 11.73 21.29
N ALA A 538 -16.03 12.34 21.35
CA ALA A 538 -17.01 12.13 22.38
C ALA A 538 -17.76 10.80 22.20
N PRO A 539 -18.09 10.09 23.30
CA PRO A 539 -18.84 8.83 23.23
C PRO A 539 -20.18 8.95 22.51
N ASN A 540 -20.95 10.03 22.75
CA ASN A 540 -22.26 10.22 22.14
C ASN A 540 -22.20 10.30 20.61
N SER A 541 -21.18 10.96 20.07
CA SER A 541 -20.94 11.05 18.61
C SER A 541 -20.57 9.67 18.03
N THR A 542 -19.82 8.87 18.79
CA THR A 542 -19.49 7.48 18.42
C THR A 542 -20.76 6.63 18.35
N SER A 543 -21.60 6.66 19.40
CA SER A 543 -22.86 5.91 19.40
C SER A 543 -23.79 6.36 18.26
N GLN A 544 -23.89 7.66 18.00
CA GLN A 544 -24.70 8.17 16.89
C GLN A 544 -24.23 7.66 15.52
N LEU A 545 -22.92 7.59 15.29
CA LEU A 545 -22.36 7.02 14.06
C LEU A 545 -22.66 5.52 13.97
N GLN A 546 -22.41 4.77 15.05
CA GLN A 546 -22.66 3.34 15.12
C GLN A 546 -24.13 3.01 14.88
N ASP A 547 -25.06 3.73 15.51
CA ASP A 547 -26.50 3.57 15.30
C ASP A 547 -26.90 3.86 13.84
N PHE A 548 -26.33 4.92 13.25
CA PHE A 548 -26.59 5.25 11.85
C PHE A 548 -26.12 4.13 10.91
N LEU A 549 -24.89 3.63 11.10
CA LEU A 549 -24.32 2.57 10.27
C LEU A 549 -25.02 1.21 10.50
N ALA A 550 -25.37 0.88 11.74
CA ALA A 550 -26.12 -0.34 12.07
C ALA A 550 -27.48 -0.38 11.40
N ASN A 551 -28.17 0.76 11.30
CA ASN A 551 -29.45 0.87 10.63
C ASN A 551 -29.34 0.75 9.10
N LEU A 552 -28.23 1.22 8.50
CA LEU A 552 -28.00 1.09 7.05
C LEU A 552 -27.53 -0.31 6.65
N PHE A 553 -26.63 -0.88 7.44
CA PHE A 553 -25.93 -2.13 7.15
C PHE A 553 -26.23 -3.15 8.25
N PHE A 554 -27.50 -3.52 8.34
CA PHE A 554 -28.01 -4.38 9.41
C PHE A 554 -27.61 -5.85 9.23
N GLN A 555 -27.32 -6.28 8.00
CA GLN A 555 -26.93 -7.66 7.72
C GLN A 555 -25.48 -7.91 8.16
N PRO A 556 -25.22 -8.90 9.04
CA PRO A 556 -23.87 -9.24 9.45
C PRO A 556 -23.08 -9.90 8.32
N VAL A 557 -21.77 -9.70 8.34
CA VAL A 557 -20.83 -10.42 7.48
C VAL A 557 -20.89 -11.91 7.85
N ARG A 558 -20.65 -12.82 6.89
CA ARG A 558 -20.70 -14.27 7.16
C ARG A 558 -19.75 -14.72 8.28
N VAL A 559 -18.56 -14.14 8.34
CA VAL A 559 -17.54 -14.42 9.38
C VAL A 559 -17.64 -13.45 10.56
N GLU A 560 -18.75 -12.74 10.73
CA GLU A 560 -18.95 -11.86 11.87
C GLU A 560 -19.43 -12.64 13.09
N ARG A 561 -19.01 -12.21 14.29
CA ARG A 561 -19.54 -12.74 15.55
C ARG A 561 -21.05 -12.48 15.63
N SER A 562 -21.86 -13.53 15.73
CA SER A 562 -23.30 -13.36 15.96
C SER A 562 -23.56 -12.97 17.42
N THR A 563 -24.60 -12.18 17.64
CA THR A 563 -25.15 -11.91 18.99
C THR A 563 -26.16 -12.97 19.42
N GLU A 564 -26.53 -13.87 18.50
CA GLU A 564 -27.50 -14.94 18.70
C GLU A 564 -26.77 -16.29 18.56
N SER A 565 -26.96 -17.17 19.55
CA SER A 565 -26.26 -18.44 19.77
C SER A 565 -26.60 -19.56 18.77
N ASN A 566 -26.86 -19.23 17.50
CA ASN A 566 -27.09 -20.21 16.43
C ASN A 566 -25.83 -20.45 15.60
N ILE A 567 -24.65 -20.39 16.22
CA ILE A 567 -23.39 -20.72 15.57
C ILE A 567 -23.36 -22.24 15.36
N GLN A 568 -22.79 -22.66 14.24
CA GLN A 568 -22.52 -24.05 13.90
C GLN A 568 -21.57 -24.61 14.99
N GLU A 569 -22.14 -25.15 16.08
CA GLU A 569 -21.43 -25.58 17.30
C GLU A 569 -20.21 -26.46 16.98
N ASP A 570 -20.28 -27.22 15.88
CA ASP A 570 -19.24 -28.10 15.37
C ASP A 570 -17.91 -27.40 15.00
N TYR A 571 -17.92 -26.18 14.46
CA TYR A 571 -16.66 -25.50 14.06
C TYR A 571 -15.91 -24.90 15.24
N GLU A 572 -16.62 -24.46 16.27
CA GLU A 572 -15.98 -23.86 17.45
C GLU A 572 -15.17 -24.90 18.22
N GLU A 573 -15.70 -26.10 18.41
CA GLU A 573 -15.00 -27.19 19.09
C GLU A 573 -13.76 -27.62 18.30
N VAL A 574 -13.90 -27.88 16.99
CA VAL A 574 -12.78 -28.28 16.13
C VAL A 574 -11.70 -27.19 16.12
N TYR A 575 -12.08 -25.91 15.94
CA TYR A 575 -11.13 -24.81 15.94
C TYR A 575 -10.39 -24.71 17.28
N LYS A 576 -11.10 -24.78 18.42
CA LYS A 576 -10.48 -24.75 19.74
C LYS A 576 -9.49 -25.89 19.92
N SER A 577 -9.86 -27.11 19.55
CA SER A 577 -8.97 -28.26 19.62
C SER A 577 -7.74 -28.10 18.73
N LEU A 578 -7.89 -27.57 17.51
CA LEU A 578 -6.75 -27.25 16.62
C LEU A 578 -5.81 -26.19 17.24
N MET A 579 -6.35 -25.20 17.95
CA MET A 579 -5.57 -24.16 18.63
C MET A 579 -4.85 -24.65 19.90
N GLU A 580 -5.18 -25.84 20.40
CA GLU A 580 -4.52 -26.52 21.53
C GLU A 580 -3.42 -27.51 21.08
N LEU A 581 -3.40 -27.89 19.80
CA LEU A 581 -2.38 -28.79 19.24
C LEU A 581 -0.97 -28.20 19.34
N PRO A 582 0.09 -29.01 19.42
CA PRO A 582 1.45 -28.49 19.32
C PRO A 582 1.73 -27.91 17.92
N ILE A 583 2.44 -26.78 17.89
CA ILE A 583 3.05 -26.23 16.67
C ILE A 583 4.53 -26.62 16.63
N VAL A 584 4.95 -27.30 15.55
CA VAL A 584 6.36 -27.58 15.25
C VAL A 584 6.89 -26.59 14.22
N ILE A 585 7.84 -25.75 14.61
CA ILE A 585 8.45 -24.72 13.77
C ILE A 585 9.86 -25.15 13.38
N PHE A 586 10.09 -25.35 12.09
CA PHE A 586 11.41 -25.64 11.54
C PHE A 586 12.08 -24.38 11.02
N ALA A 587 13.35 -24.17 11.38
CA ALA A 587 14.15 -23.09 10.82
C ALA A 587 15.63 -23.48 10.68
N SER A 588 16.31 -22.91 9.68
CA SER A 588 17.74 -23.14 9.46
C SER A 588 18.64 -22.41 10.46
N TYR A 589 18.16 -21.30 11.03
CA TYR A 589 18.93 -20.44 11.92
C TYR A 589 18.13 -20.13 13.18
N SER A 590 18.78 -20.14 14.34
CA SER A 590 18.12 -19.80 15.61
C SER A 590 17.59 -18.37 15.65
N GLU A 591 18.20 -17.46 14.89
CA GLU A 591 17.72 -16.09 14.69
C GLU A 591 16.29 -16.02 14.10
N ALA A 592 15.79 -17.10 13.50
CA ALA A 592 14.44 -17.14 12.95
C ALA A 592 13.38 -17.37 14.04
N PHE A 593 13.74 -17.96 15.18
CA PHE A 593 12.77 -18.44 16.15
C PHE A 593 11.94 -17.31 16.76
N CYS A 594 12.59 -16.24 17.21
CA CYS A 594 11.90 -15.11 17.84
C CYS A 594 10.85 -14.48 16.91
N PRO A 595 11.19 -14.07 15.67
CA PRO A 595 10.19 -13.52 14.77
C PRO A 595 9.13 -14.56 14.35
N LEU A 596 9.48 -15.84 14.18
CA LEU A 596 8.49 -16.90 13.86
C LEU A 596 7.46 -17.04 14.97
N VAL A 597 7.88 -17.16 16.23
CA VAL A 597 6.97 -17.24 17.39
C VAL A 597 6.10 -15.99 17.48
N ARG A 598 6.68 -14.79 17.33
CA ARG A 598 5.90 -13.56 17.41
C ARG A 598 4.92 -13.38 16.26
N SER A 599 5.19 -13.93 15.08
CA SER A 599 4.27 -13.85 13.94
C SER A 599 2.95 -14.58 14.19
N LEU A 600 2.95 -15.58 15.08
CA LEU A 600 1.75 -16.34 15.44
C LEU A 600 0.65 -15.46 16.05
N GLN A 601 0.99 -14.32 16.66
CA GLN A 601 -0.03 -13.39 17.18
C GLN A 601 -0.95 -12.84 16.08
N LEU A 602 -0.48 -12.81 14.83
CA LEU A 602 -1.29 -12.50 13.66
C LEU A 602 -1.79 -13.79 12.98
N ALA A 603 -0.87 -14.74 12.77
CA ALA A 603 -1.13 -15.92 11.95
C ALA A 603 -2.15 -16.88 12.58
N LEU A 604 -2.01 -17.14 13.89
CA LEU A 604 -2.80 -18.06 14.70
C LEU A 604 -3.06 -17.44 16.09
N PRO A 605 -3.90 -16.38 16.17
CA PRO A 605 -4.04 -15.49 17.33
C PRO A 605 -4.66 -16.14 18.57
N ASP A 606 -5.38 -17.26 18.42
CA ASP A 606 -5.99 -18.03 19.52
C ASP A 606 -5.18 -19.27 19.90
N HIS A 607 -4.04 -19.53 19.25
CA HIS A 607 -3.24 -20.68 19.61
C HIS A 607 -2.76 -20.56 21.05
N GLU A 608 -2.89 -21.65 21.81
CA GLU A 608 -2.46 -21.75 23.20
C GLU A 608 -1.65 -23.02 23.49
N GLY A 609 -1.49 -23.90 22.49
CA GLY A 609 -0.71 -25.13 22.57
C GLY A 609 0.80 -24.90 22.77
N MET A 610 1.54 -26.01 22.81
CA MET A 610 3.01 -25.98 22.91
C MET A 610 3.65 -25.55 21.59
N ILE A 611 4.76 -24.83 21.65
CA ILE A 611 5.61 -24.52 20.49
C ILE A 611 6.90 -25.31 20.61
N LEU A 612 7.19 -26.09 19.58
CA LEU A 612 8.40 -26.88 19.44
C LEU A 612 9.27 -26.26 18.35
N LEU A 613 10.42 -25.72 18.75
CA LEU A 613 11.37 -25.06 17.85
C LEU A 613 12.44 -26.07 17.44
N VAL A 614 12.48 -26.42 16.16
CA VAL A 614 13.43 -27.36 15.59
C VAL A 614 14.43 -26.58 14.72
N ARG A 615 15.70 -26.62 15.11
CA ARG A 615 16.78 -26.08 14.28
C ARG A 615 17.26 -27.16 13.32
N ASP A 616 17.32 -26.82 12.04
CA ASP A 616 18.01 -27.65 11.06
C ASP A 616 19.53 -27.53 11.25
N THR A 617 20.14 -28.64 11.69
CA THR A 617 21.59 -28.76 11.90
C THR A 617 22.30 -29.44 10.73
N GLN A 618 21.59 -29.75 9.63
CA GLN A 618 22.23 -30.36 8.46
C GLN A 618 23.28 -29.43 7.83
N LEU A 619 23.04 -28.11 7.90
CA LEU A 619 24.00 -27.09 7.47
C LEU A 619 25.30 -27.08 8.31
N ASP A 620 25.28 -27.60 9.54
CA ASP A 620 26.44 -27.57 10.43
C ASP A 620 27.46 -28.71 10.13
N LYS A 621 27.07 -29.74 9.38
CA LYS A 621 27.87 -30.97 9.18
C LYS A 621 29.03 -30.84 8.19
N GLU A 622 29.06 -29.79 7.36
CA GLU A 622 30.17 -29.55 6.41
C GLU A 622 31.31 -28.70 7.02
N GLY A 623 31.26 -28.37 8.32
CA GLY A 623 32.31 -27.56 8.97
C GLY A 623 32.29 -26.07 8.62
N GLU A 624 31.35 -25.64 7.77
CA GLU A 624 31.05 -24.25 7.41
C GLU A 624 29.78 -23.78 8.14
N SER A 625 29.71 -23.87 9.48
CA SER A 625 28.58 -23.30 10.23
C SER A 625 28.66 -21.77 10.22
N ASP A 626 28.36 -21.15 9.10
CA ASP A 626 28.18 -19.71 9.07
C ASP A 626 26.83 -19.39 9.73
N ASP A 627 26.91 -18.94 10.98
CA ASP A 627 25.85 -18.12 11.56
C ASP A 627 25.53 -16.96 10.59
N LEU A 628 24.28 -16.51 10.53
CA LEU A 628 23.86 -15.48 9.57
C LEU A 628 24.68 -14.19 9.74
N ALA A 629 25.23 -13.91 10.91
CA ALA A 629 26.19 -12.82 11.11
C ALA A 629 27.44 -12.95 10.22
N ALA A 630 28.01 -14.15 10.09
CA ALA A 630 29.16 -14.42 9.21
C ALA A 630 28.75 -14.30 7.74
N VAL A 631 27.59 -14.83 7.37
CA VAL A 631 27.01 -14.69 6.02
C VAL A 631 26.83 -13.22 5.64
N ARG A 632 26.20 -12.43 6.51
CA ARG A 632 25.98 -10.97 6.31
C ARG A 632 27.31 -10.25 6.10
N LYS A 633 28.35 -10.59 6.87
CA LYS A 633 29.69 -10.02 6.71
C LYS A 633 30.32 -10.41 5.37
N ARG A 634 30.20 -11.67 4.96
CA ARG A 634 30.73 -12.19 3.68
C ARG A 634 30.11 -11.49 2.48
N VAL A 635 28.78 -11.35 2.45
CA VAL A 635 28.07 -10.69 1.33
C VAL A 635 28.02 -9.17 1.46
N ASN A 636 28.68 -8.61 2.47
CA ASN A 636 28.70 -7.17 2.77
C ASN A 636 27.28 -6.59 2.87
N HIS A 637 26.42 -7.24 3.66
CA HIS A 637 25.05 -6.78 3.92
C HIS A 637 25.07 -5.45 4.69
N ARG A 638 24.39 -4.42 4.16
CA ARG A 638 24.42 -3.04 4.69
C ARG A 638 23.08 -2.54 5.21
N VAL A 639 22.06 -3.38 5.26
CA VAL A 639 20.72 -2.98 5.67
C VAL A 639 20.46 -3.52 7.07
N MET A 640 19.93 -2.65 7.94
CA MET A 640 19.45 -3.02 9.26
C MET A 640 18.28 -2.13 9.66
N SER A 641 17.47 -2.57 10.62
CA SER A 641 16.56 -1.70 11.37
C SER A 641 17.18 -1.19 12.67
N ALA A 642 17.11 0.12 12.89
CA ALA A 642 17.49 0.74 14.17
C ALA A 642 16.28 0.95 15.10
N VAL A 643 15.18 0.23 14.89
CA VAL A 643 14.00 0.29 15.76
C VAL A 643 14.31 -0.43 17.07
N PRO A 644 14.07 0.17 18.25
CA PRO A 644 14.22 -0.54 19.52
C PRO A 644 13.18 -1.66 19.59
N VAL A 645 13.64 -2.91 19.72
CA VAL A 645 12.80 -4.11 19.86
C VAL A 645 13.29 -4.97 21.02
N THR A 646 12.40 -5.74 21.63
CA THR A 646 12.77 -6.67 22.71
C THR A 646 13.23 -7.99 22.12
N GLN A 647 14.34 -8.54 22.63
CA GLN A 647 14.72 -9.92 22.36
C GLN A 647 13.73 -10.89 23.03
N CYS A 648 13.51 -12.05 22.43
CA CYS A 648 12.62 -13.05 23.02
C CYS A 648 13.24 -13.67 24.26
N THR A 649 12.40 -13.91 25.26
CA THR A 649 12.70 -14.83 26.36
C THR A 649 11.47 -15.70 26.53
N TYR A 650 11.59 -16.99 26.24
CA TYR A 650 10.43 -17.87 26.20
C TYR A 650 10.03 -18.40 27.57
N ASN A 651 8.74 -18.66 27.75
CA ASN A 651 8.19 -19.35 28.91
C ASN A 651 8.17 -20.88 28.68
N SER A 652 7.56 -21.62 29.61
CA SER A 652 7.51 -23.09 29.55
C SER A 652 6.67 -23.68 28.41
N LYS A 653 5.90 -22.87 27.66
CA LYS A 653 5.15 -23.33 26.48
C LYS A 653 6.00 -23.45 25.22
N VAL A 654 7.24 -22.96 25.24
CA VAL A 654 8.16 -23.05 24.09
C VAL A 654 9.35 -23.91 24.46
N GLN A 655 9.64 -24.92 23.65
CA GLN A 655 10.77 -25.82 23.85
C GLN A 655 11.61 -25.89 22.57
N GLN A 656 12.93 -25.78 22.72
CA GLN A 656 13.85 -26.04 21.61
C GLN A 656 14.20 -27.53 21.60
N ILE A 657 14.05 -28.15 20.43
CA ILE A 657 14.27 -29.58 20.20
C ILE A 657 15.45 -29.74 19.26
N THR A 658 16.33 -30.69 19.59
CA THR A 658 17.39 -31.15 18.70
C THR A 658 17.01 -32.54 18.19
N LEU A 659 16.87 -32.69 16.88
CA LEU A 659 16.54 -33.97 16.24
C LEU A 659 17.81 -34.72 15.80
N GLY A 660 17.71 -36.04 15.64
CA GLY A 660 18.78 -36.92 15.13
C GLY A 660 19.00 -36.81 13.61
N GLU A 661 19.83 -37.69 13.02
CA GLU A 661 20.13 -37.63 11.58
C GLU A 661 19.01 -38.18 10.66
N TRP A 662 18.95 -37.62 9.44
CA TRP A 662 18.15 -38.01 8.24
C TRP A 662 16.80 -38.66 8.51
N ARG A 663 15.77 -37.83 8.54
CA ARG A 663 14.37 -38.22 8.71
C ARG A 663 13.50 -37.57 7.64
N THR A 664 12.39 -38.20 7.31
CA THR A 664 11.30 -37.55 6.58
C THR A 664 10.67 -36.47 7.45
N LEU A 665 10.03 -35.47 6.85
CA LEU A 665 9.36 -34.41 7.61
C LEU A 665 8.31 -34.96 8.60
N GLY A 666 7.59 -36.03 8.24
CA GLY A 666 6.62 -36.69 9.13
C GLY A 666 7.27 -37.27 10.38
N GLU A 667 8.40 -37.97 10.21
CA GLU A 667 9.21 -38.48 11.33
C GLU A 667 9.77 -37.33 12.19
N GLU A 668 10.30 -36.27 11.57
CA GLU A 668 10.80 -35.09 12.30
C GLU A 668 9.72 -34.46 13.20
N VAL A 669 8.49 -34.33 12.68
CA VAL A 669 7.34 -33.80 13.43
C VAL A 669 6.95 -34.77 14.55
N LEU A 670 6.85 -36.07 14.27
CA LEU A 670 6.49 -37.10 15.25
C LEU A 670 7.47 -37.11 16.42
N ASP A 671 8.77 -37.15 16.14
CA ASP A 671 9.82 -37.13 17.16
C ASP A 671 9.80 -35.85 18.01
N ALA A 672 9.52 -34.71 17.38
CA ALA A 672 9.39 -33.45 18.10
C ALA A 672 8.21 -33.52 19.09
N ILE A 673 7.06 -34.06 18.68
CA ILE A 673 5.88 -34.20 19.53
C ILE A 673 6.12 -35.21 20.65
N ASP A 674 6.74 -36.36 20.35
CA ASP A 674 7.07 -37.42 21.33
C ASP A 674 7.98 -36.90 22.46
N SER A 675 8.78 -35.87 22.18
CA SER A 675 9.62 -35.21 23.18
C SER A 675 8.84 -34.54 24.33
N LEU A 676 7.55 -34.26 24.15
CA LEU A 676 6.70 -33.58 25.13
C LEU A 676 6.44 -34.42 26.39
N LYS A 677 6.77 -35.73 26.40
CA LYS A 677 6.58 -36.68 27.53
C LYS A 677 5.18 -36.63 28.17
N ALA A 678 4.19 -36.09 27.44
CA ALA A 678 2.82 -35.94 27.89
C ALA A 678 1.97 -36.97 27.15
N ASN A 679 1.38 -37.88 27.92
CA ASN A 679 0.55 -38.95 27.42
C ASN A 679 -0.80 -38.37 26.95
N LYS A 680 -0.90 -37.97 25.68
CA LYS A 680 -2.16 -37.54 25.10
C LYS A 680 -2.20 -37.81 23.59
N ASP A 681 -2.89 -38.88 23.23
CA ASP A 681 -3.46 -39.10 21.89
C ASP A 681 -4.47 -37.99 21.56
N ILE A 682 -4.01 -36.75 21.33
CA ILE A 682 -4.88 -35.66 20.85
C ILE A 682 -4.67 -35.55 19.35
N SER A 683 -5.50 -36.28 18.60
CA SER A 683 -5.75 -35.96 17.20
C SER A 683 -7.15 -35.37 17.05
N VAL A 684 -7.22 -34.26 16.32
CA VAL A 684 -8.44 -33.51 16.07
C VAL A 684 -9.03 -33.96 14.73
N PRO A 685 -10.24 -34.55 14.70
CA PRO A 685 -10.92 -34.82 13.45
C PRO A 685 -11.34 -33.51 12.79
N LEU A 686 -11.04 -33.35 11.50
CA LEU A 686 -11.55 -32.22 10.72
C LEU A 686 -13.04 -32.41 10.41
N PRO A 687 -13.78 -31.33 10.05
CA PRO A 687 -15.20 -31.44 9.74
C PRO A 687 -15.45 -32.42 8.59
N GLY A 688 -16.57 -33.14 8.65
CA GLY A 688 -16.91 -34.16 7.63
C GLY A 688 -17.02 -33.62 6.20
N ASP A 689 -17.27 -32.32 6.04
CA ASP A 689 -17.35 -31.62 4.75
C ASP A 689 -16.05 -30.90 4.36
N TYR A 690 -14.94 -31.17 5.05
CA TYR A 690 -13.62 -30.65 4.70
C TYR A 690 -13.17 -31.15 3.32
N ILE A 691 -12.59 -30.24 2.51
CA ILE A 691 -12.15 -30.54 1.13
C ILE A 691 -11.10 -31.66 1.07
N GLY A 692 -10.33 -31.89 2.15
CA GLY A 692 -9.35 -32.98 2.24
C GLY A 692 -9.91 -34.35 2.66
N GLY A 693 -11.22 -34.46 2.93
CA GLY A 693 -11.89 -35.70 3.32
C GLY A 693 -12.30 -35.77 4.79
N SER A 694 -13.36 -36.53 5.09
CA SER A 694 -13.97 -36.65 6.43
C SER A 694 -13.12 -37.37 7.46
N ASP A 695 -12.14 -38.15 7.02
CA ASP A 695 -11.35 -39.04 7.89
C ASP A 695 -10.01 -38.41 8.31
N VAL A 696 -9.76 -37.14 7.93
CA VAL A 696 -8.52 -36.45 8.27
C VAL A 696 -8.48 -36.13 9.76
N ARG A 697 -7.49 -36.69 10.44
CA ARG A 697 -7.20 -36.42 11.86
C ARG A 697 -5.86 -35.71 11.99
N VAL A 698 -5.85 -34.58 12.69
CA VAL A 698 -4.67 -33.71 12.82
C VAL A 698 -4.11 -33.80 14.24
N ALA A 699 -2.85 -34.20 14.40
CA ALA A 699 -2.20 -34.24 15.71
C ALA A 699 -1.22 -33.07 15.96
N ALA A 700 -0.88 -32.30 14.92
CA ALA A 700 -0.03 -31.11 15.03
C ALA A 700 -0.22 -30.12 13.88
N ILE A 701 0.29 -28.92 14.09
CA ILE A 701 0.50 -27.92 13.05
C ILE A 701 2.01 -27.77 12.85
N SER A 702 2.47 -27.64 11.61
CA SER A 702 3.88 -27.43 11.30
C SER A 702 4.09 -26.22 10.41
N ILE A 703 5.11 -25.42 10.75
CA ILE A 703 5.60 -24.31 9.93
C ILE A 703 7.02 -24.66 9.49
N ASP A 704 7.21 -24.97 8.21
CA ASP A 704 8.53 -25.21 7.62
C ASP A 704 9.07 -23.91 7.00
N ALA A 705 9.89 -23.20 7.79
CA ALA A 705 10.55 -21.97 7.41
C ALA A 705 12.06 -22.16 7.12
N ARG A 706 12.49 -23.40 6.81
CA ARG A 706 13.88 -23.67 6.46
C ARG A 706 14.29 -22.94 5.18
N THR A 707 15.51 -22.42 5.17
CA THR A 707 16.14 -21.80 4.01
C THR A 707 16.57 -22.89 3.04
N ARG A 708 16.04 -22.87 1.79
CA ARG A 708 16.33 -23.89 0.76
C ARG A 708 17.18 -23.36 -0.41
N HIS A 709 17.82 -22.20 -0.24
CA HIS A 709 18.64 -21.55 -1.27
C HIS A 709 20.01 -21.15 -0.71
N PRO A 710 21.06 -21.06 -1.56
CA PRO A 710 22.38 -20.60 -1.12
C PRO A 710 22.31 -19.14 -0.62
N LEU A 711 23.21 -18.77 0.30
CA LEU A 711 23.33 -17.41 0.86
C LEU A 711 24.59 -16.70 0.36
N ASP A 712 24.65 -16.54 -0.95
CA ASP A 712 25.77 -15.97 -1.70
C ASP A 712 25.54 -14.50 -2.12
N THR A 713 24.31 -13.99 -1.99
CA THR A 713 23.92 -12.62 -2.38
C THR A 713 23.15 -11.89 -1.29
N ILE A 714 23.14 -10.55 -1.33
CA ILE A 714 22.32 -9.71 -0.42
C ILE A 714 20.83 -10.07 -0.50
N GLN A 715 20.32 -10.32 -1.72
CA GLN A 715 18.94 -10.75 -1.93
C GLN A 715 18.67 -12.12 -1.32
N ALA A 716 19.57 -13.09 -1.49
CA ALA A 716 19.38 -14.40 -0.85
C ALA A 716 19.38 -14.27 0.68
N VAL A 717 20.25 -13.42 1.23
CA VAL A 717 20.30 -13.17 2.68
C VAL A 717 19.00 -12.57 3.20
N SER A 718 18.41 -11.59 2.51
CA SER A 718 17.13 -10.99 2.91
C SER A 718 15.96 -12.00 2.93
N HIS A 719 16.05 -13.08 2.15
CA HIS A 719 15.09 -14.17 2.09
C HIS A 719 15.44 -15.37 2.98
N ALA A 720 16.58 -15.34 3.66
CA ALA A 720 17.05 -16.45 4.51
C ALA A 720 16.07 -16.76 5.65
N ILE A 721 15.54 -15.73 6.30
CA ILE A 721 14.50 -15.86 7.32
C ILE A 721 13.24 -15.18 6.78
N GLN A 722 12.12 -15.88 6.92
CA GLN A 722 10.81 -15.34 6.58
C GLN A 722 9.81 -15.83 7.63
N VAL A 723 8.78 -15.04 7.87
CA VAL A 723 7.70 -15.39 8.81
C VAL A 723 6.33 -15.21 8.17
N PRO A 724 5.31 -16.00 8.56
CA PRO A 724 3.94 -15.75 8.15
C PRO A 724 3.54 -14.30 8.41
N GLY A 725 3.05 -13.63 7.36
CA GLY A 725 2.67 -12.22 7.36
C GLY A 725 1.17 -12.00 7.19
N GLN A 726 0.34 -13.01 7.45
CA GLN A 726 -1.12 -12.92 7.32
C GLN A 726 -1.83 -13.81 8.34
N THR A 727 -3.12 -13.58 8.56
CA THR A 727 -4.01 -14.54 9.22
C THR A 727 -4.13 -15.80 8.38
N ILE A 728 -3.88 -16.95 9.00
CA ILE A 728 -3.92 -18.25 8.35
C ILE A 728 -5.32 -18.87 8.53
N ALA A 729 -5.81 -19.56 7.51
CA ALA A 729 -7.01 -20.40 7.58
C ALA A 729 -6.68 -21.85 7.24
N LEU A 730 -7.61 -22.78 7.51
CA LEU A 730 -7.39 -24.21 7.32
C LEU A 730 -6.96 -24.56 5.89
N GLU A 731 -7.49 -23.87 4.88
CA GLU A 731 -7.16 -24.08 3.45
C GLU A 731 -5.70 -23.73 3.09
N ASP A 732 -5.04 -22.90 3.90
CA ASP A 732 -3.63 -22.54 3.69
C ASP A 732 -2.71 -23.71 4.02
N PHE A 733 -3.15 -24.65 4.85
CA PHE A 733 -2.36 -25.81 5.25
C PHE A 733 -2.52 -26.99 4.31
N VAL A 734 -1.43 -27.73 4.11
CA VAL A 734 -1.46 -29.03 3.42
C VAL A 734 -1.52 -30.12 4.49
N PRO A 735 -2.54 -31.00 4.49
CA PRO A 735 -2.49 -32.17 5.36
C PRO A 735 -1.37 -33.09 4.89
N PHE A 736 -0.48 -33.47 5.80
CA PHE A 736 0.68 -34.32 5.54
C PHE A 736 0.71 -35.48 6.54
N PRO A 737 0.96 -36.73 6.12
CA PRO A 737 0.93 -37.88 7.03
C PRO A 737 2.05 -37.82 8.08
N LEU A 738 1.73 -38.13 9.33
CA LEU A 738 2.73 -38.31 10.42
C LEU A 738 3.50 -39.61 10.26
N SER A 739 2.78 -40.69 9.94
CA SER A 739 3.30 -42.03 9.70
C SER A 739 2.38 -42.77 8.71
N GLU A 740 2.72 -44.01 8.34
CA GLU A 740 1.87 -44.85 7.47
C GLU A 740 0.49 -45.19 8.10
N GLY A 741 0.23 -44.81 9.35
CA GLY A 741 -0.90 -45.26 10.19
C GLY A 741 -2.12 -44.34 10.37
N GLY A 742 -2.28 -43.26 9.59
CA GLY A 742 -3.59 -42.56 9.44
C GLY A 742 -3.76 -41.19 10.10
N GLU A 743 -2.85 -40.76 10.98
CA GLU A 743 -2.83 -39.37 11.48
C GLU A 743 -1.99 -38.45 10.60
N SER A 744 -2.36 -37.17 10.58
CA SER A 744 -1.70 -36.13 9.78
C SER A 744 -1.31 -34.92 10.64
N PHE A 745 -0.47 -34.07 10.09
CA PHE A 745 -0.25 -32.71 10.58
C PHE A 745 -0.58 -31.69 9.49
N LEU A 746 -0.86 -30.46 9.89
CA LEU A 746 -1.13 -29.36 8.97
C LEU A 746 0.16 -28.62 8.65
N LEU A 747 0.69 -28.79 7.43
CA LEU A 747 1.93 -28.16 6.98
C LEU A 747 1.68 -26.81 6.33
N LEU A 748 2.38 -25.79 6.80
CA LEU A 748 2.61 -24.54 6.09
C LEU A 748 4.10 -24.42 5.74
N SER A 749 4.44 -24.58 4.47
CA SER A 749 5.81 -24.43 3.96
C SER A 749 5.97 -23.16 3.11
N LEU A 750 7.21 -22.69 2.93
CA LEU A 750 7.53 -21.61 1.97
C LEU A 750 7.15 -21.95 0.52
N GLU A 751 7.25 -23.22 0.14
CA GLU A 751 6.86 -23.70 -1.18
C GLU A 751 5.33 -23.64 -1.36
N ASP A 752 4.58 -24.10 -0.35
CA ASP A 752 3.12 -24.00 -0.33
C ASP A 752 2.64 -22.56 -0.28
N ALA A 753 3.37 -21.68 0.39
CA ALA A 753 3.02 -20.27 0.45
C ALA A 753 2.96 -19.62 -0.95
N ASN A 754 3.83 -20.03 -1.88
CA ASN A 754 3.77 -19.57 -3.26
C ASN A 754 2.54 -20.12 -3.99
N ARG A 755 2.25 -21.42 -3.82
CA ARG A 755 1.12 -22.10 -4.45
C ARG A 755 -0.24 -21.60 -3.94
N LYS A 756 -0.33 -21.33 -2.65
CA LYS A 756 -1.57 -20.97 -1.94
C LYS A 756 -1.70 -19.48 -1.65
N VAL A 757 -0.77 -18.67 -2.17
CA VAL A 757 -0.85 -17.20 -2.08
C VAL A 757 -0.79 -16.70 -0.62
N VAL A 758 -0.07 -17.42 0.24
CA VAL A 758 0.18 -16.99 1.63
C VAL A 758 1.30 -15.95 1.63
N HIS A 759 1.05 -14.84 2.30
CA HIS A 759 1.99 -13.74 2.46
C HIS A 759 2.99 -14.02 3.58
N TRP A 760 4.26 -13.81 3.29
CA TRP A 760 5.35 -13.92 4.25
C TRP A 760 6.13 -12.62 4.29
N VAL A 761 6.59 -12.22 5.47
CA VAL A 761 7.52 -11.11 5.66
C VAL A 761 8.92 -11.69 5.64
N HIS A 762 9.73 -11.28 4.67
CA HIS A 762 11.13 -11.70 4.55
C HIS A 762 12.06 -10.79 5.35
N GLY A 763 13.19 -11.23 5.85
CA GLY A 763 14.17 -10.34 6.47
C GLY A 763 15.26 -11.11 7.14
N ALA A 764 16.48 -10.65 7.03
CA ALA A 764 17.63 -11.43 7.41
C ALA A 764 18.00 -11.28 8.89
N SER A 765 17.11 -11.33 9.89
CA SER A 765 17.49 -11.40 11.33
C SER A 765 16.31 -11.24 12.29
N GLU A 766 16.58 -11.44 13.58
CA GLU A 766 15.73 -10.95 14.68
C GLU A 766 15.56 -9.41 14.63
N THR A 767 16.60 -8.62 14.36
CA THR A 767 16.46 -7.15 14.34
C THR A 767 15.50 -6.65 13.26
N ASP A 768 15.59 -7.20 12.05
CA ASP A 768 14.84 -6.73 10.90
C ASP A 768 13.40 -7.26 10.88
N LEU A 769 13.18 -8.48 11.37
CA LEU A 769 11.83 -9.04 11.40
C LEU A 769 11.08 -8.65 12.66
N LEU A 770 11.74 -8.45 13.80
CA LEU A 770 11.04 -8.04 15.01
C LEU A 770 10.50 -6.61 14.93
N LEU A 771 10.97 -5.74 14.02
CA LEU A 771 10.30 -4.44 13.81
C LEU A 771 8.82 -4.61 13.37
N THR A 772 8.50 -5.75 12.73
CA THR A 772 7.16 -6.17 12.33
C THR A 772 6.30 -6.46 13.57
N PHE A 773 6.88 -7.22 14.51
CA PHE A 773 6.25 -7.67 15.75
C PHE A 773 7.14 -7.32 16.98
N PRO A 774 7.25 -6.02 17.34
CA PRO A 774 8.28 -5.52 18.25
C PRO A 774 8.06 -5.86 19.72
N LEU A 775 6.84 -6.27 20.10
CA LEU A 775 6.46 -6.49 21.49
C LEU A 775 6.44 -7.98 21.87
N PRO A 776 6.69 -8.31 23.14
CA PRO A 776 6.57 -9.68 23.62
C PRO A 776 5.16 -10.26 23.46
N VAL A 777 5.06 -11.55 23.13
CA VAL A 777 3.77 -12.27 23.04
C VAL A 777 3.47 -13.00 24.37
N PRO A 778 2.43 -12.58 25.14
CA PRO A 778 2.14 -13.15 26.46
C PRO A 778 1.98 -14.67 26.52
N ALA A 779 1.48 -15.28 25.45
CA ALA A 779 1.28 -16.72 25.40
C ALA A 779 2.59 -17.52 25.46
N TYR A 780 3.69 -16.97 24.92
CA TYR A 780 4.93 -17.73 24.67
C TYR A 780 6.19 -17.13 25.29
N GLU A 781 6.15 -15.85 25.68
CA GLU A 781 7.27 -15.17 26.31
C GLU A 781 7.10 -15.05 27.82
N ASP A 782 8.20 -15.15 28.55
CA ASP A 782 8.25 -14.94 30.00
C ASP A 782 8.04 -13.46 30.30
N LEU A 783 6.91 -13.15 30.93
CA LEU A 783 6.51 -11.79 31.27
C LEU A 783 7.29 -11.22 32.46
N GLU A 784 7.83 -12.08 33.32
CA GLU A 784 8.63 -11.68 34.48
C GLU A 784 10.13 -11.57 34.16
N ALA A 785 10.55 -12.10 33.01
CA ALA A 785 11.91 -11.95 32.52
C ALA A 785 12.30 -10.47 32.41
N LYS A 786 13.55 -10.18 32.82
CA LYS A 786 14.16 -8.87 32.63
C LYS A 786 14.21 -8.54 31.13
N VAL A 787 13.76 -7.34 30.78
CA VAL A 787 13.79 -6.88 29.40
C VAL A 787 15.23 -6.91 28.86
N LYS A 788 15.39 -7.57 27.72
CA LYS A 788 16.59 -7.49 26.88
C LYS A 788 16.22 -6.76 25.60
N TRP A 789 16.91 -5.66 25.32
CA TRP A 789 16.72 -4.91 24.09
C TRP A 789 17.68 -5.46 23.03
N SER A 790 17.19 -5.61 21.80
CA SER A 790 18.07 -5.90 20.67
C SER A 790 19.01 -4.72 20.42
N ALA A 791 20.26 -5.05 20.08
CA ALA A 791 21.36 -4.11 19.86
C ALA A 791 21.21 -3.29 18.59
#